data_AF-A0A632TXV3-F1
#
_entry.id   AF-A0A632TXV3-F1
#
_cell.length_a   1.000
_cell.length_b   1.000
_cell.length_c   1.000
_cell.angle_alpha   90.00
_cell.angle_beta   90.00
_cell.angle_gamma   90.00
#
_symmetry.space_group_name_H-M   'P 1'
#
loop_
_entity.id
_entity.type
_entity.pdbx_description
1 polymer ?
#
loop_
_entity_poly.entity_id
_entity_poly.type
_entity_poly.pdbx_seq_one_letter_code
_entity_poly.pdbx_strand_id
1 'polypeptide(L)'
;MPDITPNIVVSQPSQLFTLARSFKANADGKIYIGKIDTDPVNPENQIPVYLEREDGTHVQVQQPIVINSAGYPVYNGQIAKFVTVQGHSMAVYDAYGSQQFYYPNVLKYDPDRLRQQLASHAAGNGDELVAVKQPIENSKERTVHDWLADIITAKDGANIIADGINNDAVGINALLPVLSDLQRELILVPGVYLINDDITIDIPVTFQPGAIIKPRNGAQVTFNAEIMAGNYQIFDTEDDFYTEPEAKTSIKITGVNIRPEWFGATTISDVNAILNIADSSSAFRKAFRAATGDFKPIDSTSYRSEFICKKIELSNGHYRMDKPTTHGFHKNNTFYKVNGGGYVGKGMGSSILVYTDLHYEGNSFFDFSYGSWEMHELSGFKCTAYNPLEDDPYYARVGAIMLFGSTDSLITNEIWASGAKYIRNDPDGTRRGGVGIQFESLVDHSFCNLLVEHCINGIAFSSCISTGVNIKGFSNTVSDFAFGNFIPDWPPLSEQITSNVISINGLESKACSATPMFFGTNDNNVVITGLLIDGRAEASLSTVTYQAIGISKSGGVHGTITGIAVNTNYGLIDDIGTGSAGGAGKTLYLNFVISGVYGTIGSEFSVINITNPKSHINATLSLSNSSLPAILSYSSYSTISLSCLGVDGGTQDALIEVKNGNLIINSLDDSGSTYGKLAYVENAVLIIPTIILSTSRIAIKGSGGIIKTTSIIDFT
;
A
#
# COMPACT_ATOMS: atom_id res chain seq x y z
N MET A 1 -51.29 -51.12 -46.16
CA MET A 1 -50.16 -51.92 -45.66
C MET A 1 -49.45 -51.03 -44.66
N PRO A 2 -49.29 -51.41 -43.38
CA PRO A 2 -48.59 -50.55 -42.43
C PRO A 2 -47.13 -50.46 -42.86
N ASP A 3 -46.63 -49.23 -42.99
CA ASP A 3 -45.22 -48.95 -43.23
C ASP A 3 -44.43 -49.48 -42.03
N ILE A 4 -43.54 -50.43 -42.30
CA ILE A 4 -42.59 -50.96 -41.33
C ILE A 4 -41.24 -50.38 -41.74
N THR A 5 -40.52 -49.75 -40.80
CA THR A 5 -39.15 -49.26 -41.01
C THR A 5 -38.18 -50.10 -40.15
N PRO A 6 -37.63 -51.22 -40.65
CA PRO A 6 -36.69 -52.08 -39.92
C PRO A 6 -35.27 -51.51 -39.99
N ASN A 7 -34.60 -51.37 -38.84
CA ASN A 7 -33.31 -50.66 -38.76
C ASN A 7 -32.17 -51.47 -38.10
N ILE A 8 -32.40 -52.72 -37.68
CA ILE A 8 -31.42 -53.52 -36.91
C ILE A 8 -31.03 -54.78 -37.69
N VAL A 9 -29.76 -54.91 -38.07
CA VAL A 9 -29.21 -56.08 -38.78
C VAL A 9 -29.06 -57.27 -37.82
N VAL A 10 -29.44 -58.46 -38.29
CA VAL A 10 -29.21 -59.73 -37.60
C VAL A 10 -27.80 -60.22 -37.93
N SER A 11 -26.83 -59.78 -37.13
CA SER A 11 -25.44 -60.27 -37.15
C SER A 11 -24.97 -60.69 -35.76
N GLN A 12 -24.05 -61.66 -35.71
CA GLN A 12 -23.33 -61.93 -34.46
C GLN A 12 -22.48 -60.70 -34.10
N PRO A 13 -22.29 -60.36 -32.81
CA PRO A 13 -21.36 -59.31 -32.41
C PRO A 13 -19.94 -59.50 -32.95
N SER A 14 -19.57 -60.71 -33.37
CA SER A 14 -18.39 -61.00 -34.20
C SER A 14 -18.77 -61.14 -35.68
N GLN A 15 -17.92 -60.62 -36.58
CA GLN A 15 -18.19 -60.47 -38.02
C GLN A 15 -18.55 -61.77 -38.80
N LEU A 16 -18.33 -62.97 -38.24
CA LEU A 16 -18.69 -64.29 -38.80
C LEU A 16 -19.34 -65.19 -37.74
N PHE A 17 -20.30 -66.04 -38.14
CA PHE A 17 -20.86 -67.08 -37.27
C PHE A 17 -19.92 -68.31 -37.27
N THR A 18 -19.21 -68.51 -36.15
CA THR A 18 -18.24 -69.59 -35.96
C THR A 18 -18.69 -70.59 -34.89
N LEU A 19 -18.03 -71.74 -34.77
CA LEU A 19 -18.24 -72.64 -33.64
C LEU A 19 -17.63 -72.06 -32.35
N ALA A 20 -18.27 -72.28 -31.21
CA ALA A 20 -17.84 -71.70 -29.93
C ALA A 20 -16.45 -72.20 -29.47
N ARG A 21 -16.05 -73.39 -29.92
CA ARG A 21 -14.80 -74.06 -29.50
C ARG A 21 -13.72 -74.10 -30.58
N SER A 22 -14.00 -73.57 -31.77
CA SER A 22 -13.04 -73.52 -32.88
C SER A 22 -13.42 -72.42 -33.86
N PHE A 23 -12.47 -71.63 -34.37
CA PHE A 23 -12.71 -70.57 -35.36
C PHE A 23 -13.16 -71.07 -36.77
N LYS A 24 -13.75 -72.28 -36.85
CA LYS A 24 -14.37 -72.82 -38.05
C LYS A 24 -15.77 -72.24 -38.21
N ALA A 25 -16.21 -72.08 -39.46
CA ALA A 25 -17.58 -71.70 -39.78
C ALA A 25 -18.58 -72.64 -39.10
N ASN A 26 -19.64 -72.09 -38.52
CA ASN A 26 -20.75 -72.87 -37.99
C ASN A 26 -21.67 -73.37 -39.12
N ALA A 27 -21.09 -74.17 -40.02
CA ALA A 27 -21.77 -74.70 -41.20
C ALA A 27 -23.04 -75.47 -40.82
N ASP A 28 -24.12 -75.23 -41.55
CA ASP A 28 -25.45 -75.79 -41.31
C ASP A 28 -26.03 -75.48 -39.91
N GLY A 29 -25.44 -74.49 -39.23
CA GLY A 29 -25.93 -73.97 -37.97
C GLY A 29 -27.24 -73.19 -38.11
N LYS A 30 -27.92 -72.98 -36.99
CA LYS A 30 -29.24 -72.37 -36.90
C LYS A 30 -29.21 -71.14 -36.01
N ILE A 31 -29.74 -70.02 -36.50
CA ILE A 31 -29.91 -68.77 -35.75
C ILE A 31 -31.40 -68.61 -35.42
N TYR A 32 -31.70 -68.38 -34.14
CA TYR A 32 -33.03 -68.07 -33.63
C TYR A 32 -33.03 -66.65 -33.03
N ILE A 33 -34.09 -65.90 -33.28
CA ILE A 33 -34.27 -64.49 -32.95
C ILE A 33 -35.60 -64.30 -32.21
N GLY A 34 -35.54 -63.72 -31.01
CA GLY A 34 -36.71 -63.63 -30.12
C GLY A 34 -36.79 -62.34 -29.33
N LYS A 35 -37.78 -62.28 -28.44
CA LYS A 35 -37.96 -61.16 -27.50
C LYS A 35 -36.73 -61.05 -26.59
N ILE A 36 -36.39 -59.82 -26.22
CA ILE A 36 -35.28 -59.54 -25.31
C ILE A 36 -35.44 -60.33 -24.00
N ASP A 37 -34.32 -60.87 -23.51
CA ASP A 37 -34.17 -61.63 -22.27
C ASP A 37 -35.00 -62.95 -22.20
N THR A 38 -35.50 -63.46 -23.35
CA THR A 38 -36.18 -64.76 -23.45
C THR A 38 -35.44 -65.74 -24.36
N ASP A 39 -35.77 -67.04 -24.26
CA ASP A 39 -35.22 -68.08 -25.13
C ASP A 39 -35.91 -68.07 -26.52
N PRO A 40 -35.19 -67.72 -27.61
CA PRO A 40 -35.76 -67.61 -28.95
C PRO A 40 -36.01 -68.96 -29.63
N VAL A 41 -35.59 -70.08 -29.04
CA VAL A 41 -35.92 -71.41 -29.55
C VAL A 41 -37.39 -71.75 -29.34
N ASN A 42 -38.00 -71.23 -28.26
CA ASN A 42 -39.44 -71.34 -28.06
C ASN A 42 -40.18 -70.47 -29.11
N PRO A 43 -41.05 -71.04 -29.97
CA PRO A 43 -41.78 -70.29 -30.98
C PRO A 43 -42.59 -69.10 -30.43
N GLU A 44 -43.10 -69.17 -29.20
CA GLU A 44 -43.86 -68.07 -28.56
C GLU A 44 -43.02 -66.83 -28.24
N ASN A 45 -41.70 -67.02 -28.16
CA ASN A 45 -40.72 -65.99 -27.90
C ASN A 45 -40.15 -65.39 -29.18
N GLN A 46 -40.35 -66.02 -30.35
CA GLN A 46 -39.80 -65.56 -31.62
C GLN A 46 -40.46 -64.26 -32.08
N ILE A 47 -39.66 -63.38 -32.70
CA ILE A 47 -40.15 -62.15 -33.32
C ILE A 47 -40.04 -62.25 -34.86
N PRO A 48 -40.80 -61.47 -35.63
CA PRO A 48 -40.65 -61.44 -37.08
C PRO A 48 -39.22 -61.04 -37.50
N VAL A 49 -38.63 -61.82 -38.41
CA VAL A 49 -37.37 -61.50 -39.09
C VAL A 49 -37.65 -61.29 -40.58
N TYR A 50 -36.98 -60.32 -41.17
CA TYR A 50 -37.15 -59.95 -42.57
C TYR A 50 -35.84 -60.12 -43.33
N LEU A 51 -35.93 -60.59 -44.56
CA LEU A 51 -34.86 -60.53 -45.56
C LEU A 51 -34.93 -59.14 -46.23
N GLU A 52 -33.81 -58.43 -46.23
CA GLU A 52 -33.61 -57.20 -47.01
C GLU A 52 -33.02 -57.54 -48.38
N ARG A 53 -33.75 -57.18 -49.46
CA ARG A 53 -33.30 -57.38 -50.84
C ARG A 53 -32.42 -56.21 -51.31
N GLU A 54 -31.72 -56.40 -52.43
CA GLU A 54 -30.85 -55.36 -53.01
C GLU A 54 -31.60 -54.06 -53.37
N ASP A 55 -32.91 -54.15 -53.64
CA ASP A 55 -33.80 -53.01 -53.90
C ASP A 55 -34.32 -52.32 -52.62
N GLY A 56 -33.90 -52.77 -51.43
CA GLY A 56 -34.31 -52.24 -50.13
C GLY A 56 -35.67 -52.75 -49.64
N THR A 57 -36.35 -53.65 -50.38
CA THR A 57 -37.62 -54.24 -49.95
C THR A 57 -37.42 -55.35 -48.92
N HIS A 58 -38.43 -55.53 -48.05
CA HIS A 58 -38.37 -56.47 -46.92
C HIS A 58 -39.39 -57.60 -47.08
N VAL A 59 -38.94 -58.85 -46.99
CA VAL A 59 -39.80 -60.05 -47.01
C VAL A 59 -39.65 -60.82 -45.71
N GLN A 60 -40.75 -61.08 -45.00
CA GLN A 60 -40.69 -61.87 -43.76
C GLN A 60 -40.25 -63.30 -44.06
N VAL A 61 -39.28 -63.80 -43.29
CA VAL A 61 -38.75 -65.16 -43.40
C VAL A 61 -39.09 -65.99 -42.17
N GLN A 62 -39.13 -67.32 -42.35
CA GLN A 62 -39.31 -68.25 -41.24
C GLN A 62 -37.98 -68.50 -40.54
N GLN A 63 -38.06 -68.71 -39.23
CA GLN A 63 -36.92 -69.08 -38.38
C GLN A 63 -36.91 -70.61 -38.17
N PRO A 64 -35.74 -71.26 -37.96
CA PRO A 64 -34.41 -70.68 -37.84
C PRO A 64 -33.79 -70.24 -39.17
N ILE A 65 -32.89 -69.26 -39.10
CA ILE A 65 -32.06 -68.84 -40.23
C ILE A 65 -30.86 -69.79 -40.31
N VAL A 66 -30.57 -70.29 -41.51
CA VAL A 66 -29.50 -71.27 -41.74
C VAL A 66 -28.18 -70.56 -42.02
N ILE A 67 -27.07 -71.11 -41.52
CA ILE A 67 -25.72 -70.65 -41.77
C ILE A 67 -25.07 -71.54 -42.84
N ASN A 68 -24.49 -70.98 -43.89
CA ASN A 68 -23.80 -71.76 -44.92
C ASN A 68 -22.41 -72.24 -44.48
N SER A 69 -21.76 -73.03 -45.32
CA SER A 69 -20.42 -73.59 -45.08
C SER A 69 -19.31 -72.54 -44.90
N ALA A 70 -19.56 -71.28 -45.28
CA ALA A 70 -18.64 -70.16 -45.10
C ALA A 70 -18.93 -69.31 -43.84
N GLY A 71 -19.96 -69.64 -43.06
CA GLY A 71 -20.29 -68.95 -41.80
C GLY A 71 -21.20 -67.73 -41.95
N TYR A 72 -21.90 -67.61 -43.09
CA TYR A 72 -22.85 -66.53 -43.36
C TYR A 72 -24.30 -67.01 -43.28
N PRO A 73 -25.23 -66.16 -42.79
CA PRO A 73 -26.65 -66.47 -42.85
C PRO A 73 -27.13 -66.48 -44.31
N VAL A 74 -27.94 -67.47 -44.66
CA VAL A 74 -28.42 -67.68 -46.03
C VAL A 74 -29.93 -67.80 -46.13
N TYR A 75 -30.46 -67.36 -47.27
CA TYR A 75 -31.83 -67.62 -47.71
C TYR A 75 -31.77 -68.42 -49.01
N ASN A 76 -32.40 -69.60 -49.06
CA ASN A 76 -32.33 -70.53 -50.19
C ASN A 76 -30.89 -70.83 -50.70
N GLY A 77 -29.92 -70.88 -49.77
CA GLY A 77 -28.52 -71.19 -50.08
C GLY A 77 -27.66 -70.01 -50.55
N GLN A 78 -28.24 -68.82 -50.76
CA GLN A 78 -27.50 -67.59 -51.08
C GLN A 78 -27.31 -66.72 -49.83
N ILE A 79 -26.16 -66.04 -49.73
CA ILE A 79 -25.88 -65.08 -48.64
C ILE A 79 -26.90 -63.96 -48.71
N ALA A 80 -27.53 -63.68 -47.58
CA ALA A 80 -28.65 -62.76 -47.52
C ALA A 80 -28.56 -61.89 -46.25
N LYS A 81 -29.06 -60.65 -46.32
CA LYS A 81 -29.09 -59.72 -45.19
C LYS A 81 -30.42 -59.85 -44.45
N PHE A 82 -30.37 -60.19 -43.17
CA PHE A 82 -31.55 -60.31 -42.33
C PHE A 82 -31.63 -59.13 -41.36
N VAL A 83 -32.83 -58.62 -41.13
CA VAL A 83 -33.10 -57.47 -40.26
C VAL A 83 -34.33 -57.68 -39.40
N THR A 84 -34.37 -57.00 -38.25
CA THR A 84 -35.53 -56.95 -37.35
C THR A 84 -35.97 -55.51 -37.14
N VAL A 85 -37.23 -55.34 -36.73
CA VAL A 85 -37.84 -54.04 -36.44
C VAL A 85 -37.53 -53.51 -35.03
N GLN A 86 -37.10 -54.39 -34.13
CA GLN A 86 -36.85 -54.09 -32.71
C GLN A 86 -35.65 -54.89 -32.20
N GLY A 87 -35.10 -54.48 -31.05
CA GLY A 87 -34.06 -55.23 -30.36
C GLY A 87 -34.51 -56.65 -29.99
N HIS A 88 -33.58 -57.61 -30.00
CA HIS A 88 -33.90 -59.02 -29.91
C HIS A 88 -32.87 -59.83 -29.10
N SER A 89 -33.31 -60.98 -28.58
CA SER A 89 -32.42 -62.06 -28.15
C SER A 89 -32.00 -62.91 -29.34
N MET A 90 -30.83 -63.55 -29.27
CA MET A 90 -30.32 -64.42 -30.32
C MET A 90 -29.70 -65.68 -29.75
N ALA A 91 -30.05 -66.84 -30.30
CA ALA A 91 -29.40 -68.12 -30.01
C ALA A 91 -28.85 -68.73 -31.30
N VAL A 92 -27.59 -69.15 -31.26
CA VAL A 92 -26.88 -69.76 -32.39
C VAL A 92 -26.57 -71.21 -32.03
N TYR A 93 -27.01 -72.15 -32.85
CA TYR A 93 -26.80 -73.60 -32.69
C TYR A 93 -25.96 -74.14 -33.85
N ASP A 94 -25.22 -75.22 -33.61
CA ASP A 94 -24.54 -75.95 -34.68
C ASP A 94 -25.44 -76.95 -35.40
N ALA A 95 -24.91 -77.57 -36.45
CA ALA A 95 -25.60 -78.61 -37.23
C ALA A 95 -26.05 -79.82 -36.38
N TYR A 96 -25.41 -80.06 -35.24
CA TYR A 96 -25.71 -81.15 -34.32
C TYR A 96 -26.69 -80.75 -33.20
N GLY A 97 -27.20 -79.51 -33.22
CA GLY A 97 -28.17 -79.01 -32.25
C GLY A 97 -27.56 -78.59 -30.92
N SER A 98 -26.23 -78.42 -30.83
CA SER A 98 -25.58 -77.85 -29.64
C SER A 98 -25.54 -76.32 -29.72
N GLN A 99 -25.95 -75.64 -28.65
CA GLN A 99 -25.88 -74.19 -28.55
C GLN A 99 -24.43 -73.73 -28.54
N GLN A 100 -24.08 -72.86 -29.48
CA GLN A 100 -22.77 -72.24 -29.59
C GLN A 100 -22.75 -70.90 -28.86
N PHE A 101 -23.73 -70.04 -29.14
CA PHE A 101 -23.82 -68.71 -28.53
C PHE A 101 -25.25 -68.37 -28.13
N TYR A 102 -25.38 -67.58 -27.06
CA TYR A 102 -26.63 -66.97 -26.63
C TYR A 102 -26.39 -65.51 -26.27
N TYR A 103 -27.19 -64.63 -26.85
CA TYR A 103 -27.21 -63.21 -26.56
C TYR A 103 -28.61 -62.87 -26.05
N PRO A 104 -28.81 -62.68 -24.73
CA PRO A 104 -30.14 -62.36 -24.18
C PRO A 104 -30.68 -61.03 -24.73
N ASN A 105 -29.80 -60.11 -25.10
CA ASN A 105 -30.16 -58.90 -25.84
C ASN A 105 -28.98 -58.48 -26.72
N VAL A 106 -29.10 -58.58 -28.04
CA VAL A 106 -28.03 -58.26 -28.99
C VAL A 106 -27.62 -56.77 -28.89
N LEU A 107 -28.54 -55.86 -28.54
CA LEU A 107 -28.24 -54.43 -28.36
C LEU A 107 -27.35 -54.13 -27.14
N LYS A 108 -27.23 -55.04 -26.17
CA LYS A 108 -26.26 -54.88 -25.06
C LYS A 108 -24.81 -54.98 -25.55
N TYR A 109 -24.60 -55.55 -26.73
CA TYR A 109 -23.30 -55.79 -27.34
C TYR A 109 -23.03 -54.86 -28.54
N ASP A 110 -23.86 -53.82 -28.72
CA ASP A 110 -23.63 -52.78 -29.72
C ASP A 110 -22.29 -52.06 -29.39
N PRO A 111 -21.28 -52.14 -30.27
CA PRO A 111 -19.97 -51.54 -30.03
C PRO A 111 -20.03 -50.02 -29.86
N ASP A 112 -21.06 -49.33 -30.37
CA ASP A 112 -21.19 -47.88 -30.25
C ASP A 112 -21.85 -47.43 -28.94
N ARG A 113 -22.44 -48.35 -28.16
CA ARG A 113 -23.16 -48.00 -26.92
C ARG A 113 -22.24 -47.39 -25.87
N LEU A 114 -21.05 -47.97 -25.64
CA LEU A 114 -20.08 -47.40 -24.70
C LEU A 114 -19.63 -46.01 -25.16
N ARG A 115 -19.44 -45.82 -26.46
CA ARG A 115 -19.07 -44.52 -27.04
C ARG A 115 -20.17 -43.47 -26.80
N GLN A 116 -21.43 -43.84 -26.98
CA GLN A 116 -22.57 -42.95 -26.70
C GLN A 116 -22.66 -42.61 -25.21
N GLN A 117 -22.42 -43.58 -24.32
CA GLN A 117 -22.42 -43.34 -22.88
C GLN A 117 -21.26 -42.42 -22.47
N LEU A 118 -20.04 -42.65 -22.95
CA LEU A 118 -18.89 -41.79 -22.65
C LEU A 118 -19.01 -40.38 -23.25
N ALA A 119 -19.74 -40.22 -24.37
CA ALA A 119 -20.00 -38.92 -24.99
C ALA A 119 -21.20 -38.17 -24.38
N SER A 120 -21.93 -38.80 -23.45
CA SER A 120 -23.10 -38.21 -22.81
C SER A 120 -22.71 -37.39 -21.60
N HIS A 121 -23.39 -36.26 -21.40
CA HIS A 121 -23.27 -35.39 -20.23
C HIS A 121 -24.34 -35.67 -19.17
N ALA A 122 -25.14 -36.73 -19.34
CA ALA A 122 -26.19 -37.11 -18.41
C ALA A 122 -25.59 -37.84 -17.19
N ALA A 123 -26.15 -37.59 -16.00
CA ALA A 123 -25.76 -38.28 -14.77
C ALA A 123 -25.74 -39.80 -14.94
N GLY A 124 -24.74 -40.47 -14.35
CA GLY A 124 -24.46 -41.89 -14.51
C GLY A 124 -23.78 -42.29 -15.82
N ASN A 125 -23.41 -41.33 -16.67
CA ASN A 125 -22.66 -41.56 -17.92
C ASN A 125 -21.42 -40.64 -17.99
N GLY A 126 -20.74 -40.58 -19.14
CA GLY A 126 -19.60 -39.70 -19.33
C GLY A 126 -18.42 -40.06 -18.42
N ASP A 127 -17.91 -39.06 -17.72
CA ASP A 127 -16.82 -39.14 -16.75
C ASP A 127 -17.17 -39.93 -15.47
N GLU A 128 -18.45 -40.09 -15.14
CA GLU A 128 -18.88 -40.96 -14.03
C GLU A 128 -18.63 -42.46 -14.29
N LEU A 129 -18.42 -42.86 -15.56
CA LEU A 129 -18.15 -44.27 -15.93
C LEU A 129 -16.67 -44.65 -15.82
N VAL A 130 -15.78 -43.68 -15.58
CA VAL A 130 -14.33 -43.90 -15.55
C VAL A 130 -13.84 -43.85 -14.11
N ALA A 131 -13.41 -44.99 -13.57
CA ALA A 131 -12.84 -45.07 -12.23
C ALA A 131 -11.35 -44.66 -12.21
N VAL A 132 -10.95 -43.96 -11.14
CA VAL A 132 -9.57 -43.52 -10.89
C VAL A 132 -9.15 -43.83 -9.44
N LYS A 133 -7.84 -43.99 -9.24
CA LYS A 133 -7.23 -44.23 -7.93
C LYS A 133 -5.80 -43.69 -7.93
N GLN A 134 -5.43 -42.95 -6.88
CA GLN A 134 -4.08 -42.42 -6.73
C GLN A 134 -3.07 -43.55 -6.40
N PRO A 135 -1.86 -43.55 -6.96
CA PRO A 135 -0.87 -44.61 -6.79
C PRO A 135 -0.11 -44.50 -5.45
N ILE A 136 -0.84 -44.38 -4.35
CA ILE A 136 -0.32 -44.27 -2.98
C ILE A 136 -1.09 -45.21 -2.04
N GLU A 137 -0.45 -45.60 -0.92
CA GLU A 137 -1.10 -46.39 0.13
C GLU A 137 -2.30 -45.63 0.73
N ASN A 138 -3.36 -46.36 1.10
CA ASN A 138 -4.61 -45.80 1.65
C ASN A 138 -5.41 -44.85 0.72
N SER A 139 -5.21 -44.91 -0.60
CA SER A 139 -6.06 -44.15 -1.54
C SER A 139 -7.45 -44.77 -1.74
N LYS A 140 -8.47 -43.91 -1.81
CA LYS A 140 -9.87 -44.30 -2.11
C LYS A 140 -10.12 -44.37 -3.62
N GLU A 141 -10.97 -45.30 -4.04
CA GLU A 141 -11.51 -45.38 -5.40
C GLU A 141 -12.55 -44.27 -5.62
N ARG A 142 -12.44 -43.57 -6.75
CA ARG A 142 -13.31 -42.46 -7.16
C ARG A 142 -13.64 -42.57 -8.64
N THR A 143 -14.63 -41.82 -9.11
CA THR A 143 -14.80 -41.58 -10.56
C THR A 143 -13.99 -40.38 -11.03
N VAL A 144 -13.77 -40.23 -12.34
CA VAL A 144 -13.20 -39.00 -12.92
C VAL A 144 -14.10 -37.81 -12.57
N HIS A 145 -15.42 -37.98 -12.61
CA HIS A 145 -16.40 -36.97 -12.23
C HIS A 145 -16.19 -36.46 -10.80
N ASP A 146 -16.12 -37.37 -9.83
CA ASP A 146 -15.88 -37.01 -8.43
C ASP A 146 -14.60 -36.17 -8.29
N TRP A 147 -13.56 -36.54 -9.03
CA TRP A 147 -12.26 -35.86 -8.98
C TRP A 147 -12.32 -34.45 -9.59
N LEU A 148 -12.99 -34.28 -10.73
CA LEU A 148 -13.15 -32.97 -11.38
C LEU A 148 -14.05 -32.04 -10.56
N ALA A 149 -15.09 -32.57 -9.92
CA ALA A 149 -16.02 -31.81 -9.09
C ALA A 149 -15.39 -31.18 -7.83
N ASP A 150 -14.17 -31.59 -7.45
CA ASP A 150 -13.44 -30.96 -6.33
C ASP A 150 -13.07 -29.51 -6.64
N ILE A 151 -12.87 -29.14 -7.92
CA ILE A 151 -12.48 -27.80 -8.36
C ILE A 151 -13.45 -27.32 -9.43
N ILE A 152 -14.27 -26.32 -9.09
CA ILE A 152 -15.16 -25.64 -10.04
C ILE A 152 -14.56 -24.27 -10.34
N THR A 153 -14.28 -24.03 -11.61
CA THR A 153 -13.72 -22.77 -12.11
C THR A 153 -14.79 -21.95 -12.81
N ALA A 154 -14.51 -20.66 -13.04
CA ALA A 154 -15.41 -19.81 -13.79
C ALA A 154 -15.68 -20.32 -15.21
N LYS A 155 -14.75 -21.05 -15.84
CA LYS A 155 -14.95 -21.61 -17.19
C LYS A 155 -15.91 -22.81 -17.23
N ASP A 156 -16.27 -23.37 -16.07
CA ASP A 156 -17.30 -24.40 -15.97
C ASP A 156 -18.72 -23.78 -15.97
N GLY A 157 -18.83 -22.47 -15.75
CA GLY A 157 -20.10 -21.74 -15.81
C GLY A 157 -20.58 -21.49 -17.24
N ALA A 158 -21.87 -21.67 -17.47
CA ALA A 158 -22.48 -21.38 -18.77
C ALA A 158 -22.33 -19.89 -19.14
N ASN A 159 -22.01 -19.62 -20.40
CA ASN A 159 -21.80 -18.28 -20.95
C ASN A 159 -20.62 -17.50 -20.35
N ILE A 160 -19.61 -18.19 -19.80
CA ILE A 160 -18.34 -17.60 -19.39
C ILE A 160 -17.25 -18.10 -20.35
N ILE A 161 -16.72 -17.21 -21.17
CA ILE A 161 -15.73 -17.51 -22.22
C ILE A 161 -14.35 -17.00 -21.81
N ALA A 162 -14.28 -15.83 -21.16
CA ALA A 162 -13.04 -15.19 -20.73
C ALA A 162 -12.05 -14.88 -21.88
N ASP A 163 -12.57 -14.40 -23.01
CA ASP A 163 -11.79 -14.01 -24.20
C ASP A 163 -11.57 -12.49 -24.33
N GLY A 164 -12.15 -11.70 -23.43
CA GLY A 164 -12.08 -10.25 -23.42
C GLY A 164 -12.94 -9.55 -24.47
N ILE A 165 -13.81 -10.32 -25.17
CA ILE A 165 -14.69 -9.85 -26.24
C ILE A 165 -16.15 -10.07 -25.86
N ASN A 166 -16.49 -11.25 -25.34
CA ASN A 166 -17.83 -11.61 -24.95
C ASN A 166 -18.12 -11.16 -23.52
N ASN A 167 -19.33 -10.62 -23.29
CA ASN A 167 -19.74 -10.19 -21.96
C ASN A 167 -19.96 -11.39 -21.03
N ASP A 168 -19.04 -11.60 -20.10
CA ASP A 168 -19.07 -12.69 -19.12
C ASP A 168 -19.94 -12.36 -17.89
N ALA A 169 -20.40 -11.12 -17.74
CA ALA A 169 -21.17 -10.65 -16.58
C ALA A 169 -22.41 -11.50 -16.31
N VAL A 170 -23.15 -11.86 -17.36
CA VAL A 170 -24.38 -12.67 -17.27
C VAL A 170 -24.08 -14.07 -16.74
N GLY A 171 -23.03 -14.71 -17.28
CA GLY A 171 -22.61 -16.04 -16.85
C GLY A 171 -22.13 -16.05 -15.40
N ILE A 172 -21.31 -15.05 -15.02
CA ILE A 172 -20.81 -14.91 -13.65
C ILE A 172 -21.97 -14.70 -12.67
N ASN A 173 -22.90 -13.78 -12.94
CA ASN A 173 -24.07 -13.55 -12.08
C ASN A 173 -24.96 -14.79 -11.91
N ALA A 174 -25.05 -15.66 -12.93
CA ALA A 174 -25.77 -16.92 -12.83
C ALA A 174 -25.01 -17.98 -12.01
N LEU A 175 -23.68 -17.98 -12.07
CA LEU A 175 -22.82 -18.94 -11.36
C LEU A 175 -22.68 -18.64 -9.87
N LEU A 176 -22.60 -17.35 -9.48
CA LEU A 176 -22.42 -16.92 -8.09
C LEU A 176 -23.40 -17.56 -7.08
N PRO A 177 -24.74 -17.57 -7.28
CA PRO A 177 -25.65 -18.21 -6.33
C PRO A 177 -25.43 -19.72 -6.22
N VAL A 178 -25.05 -20.39 -7.31
CA VAL A 178 -24.75 -21.83 -7.32
C VAL A 178 -23.52 -22.13 -6.47
N LEU A 179 -22.44 -21.36 -6.64
CA LEU A 179 -21.22 -21.51 -5.84
C LEU A 179 -21.49 -21.20 -4.36
N SER A 180 -22.31 -20.20 -4.07
CA SER A 180 -22.72 -19.85 -2.71
C SER A 180 -23.46 -21.00 -2.02
N ASP A 181 -24.44 -21.62 -2.67
CA ASP A 181 -25.19 -22.76 -2.14
C ASP A 181 -24.29 -23.98 -1.87
N LEU A 182 -23.26 -24.17 -2.70
CA LEU A 182 -22.25 -25.22 -2.55
C LEU A 182 -21.13 -24.86 -1.57
N GLN A 183 -21.15 -23.65 -0.99
CA GLN A 183 -20.09 -23.11 -0.13
C GLN A 183 -18.71 -23.18 -0.81
N ARG A 184 -18.64 -22.68 -2.05
CA ARG A 184 -17.44 -22.62 -2.89
C ARG A 184 -17.08 -21.18 -3.20
N GLU A 185 -15.79 -20.96 -3.47
CA GLU A 185 -15.27 -19.71 -4.00
C GLU A 185 -15.44 -19.63 -5.52
N LEU A 186 -15.33 -18.42 -6.07
CA LEU A 186 -15.20 -18.21 -7.50
C LEU A 186 -13.71 -18.31 -7.90
N ILE A 187 -13.34 -19.34 -8.66
CA ILE A 187 -11.96 -19.50 -9.16
C ILE A 187 -11.87 -18.97 -10.60
N LEU A 188 -11.22 -17.83 -10.78
CA LEU A 188 -10.92 -17.25 -12.09
C LEU A 188 -9.58 -17.82 -12.60
N VAL A 189 -9.66 -18.56 -13.70
CA VAL A 189 -8.51 -19.17 -14.39
C VAL A 189 -7.97 -18.22 -15.47
N PRO A 190 -6.78 -18.45 -16.06
CA PRO A 190 -6.21 -17.53 -17.05
C PRO A 190 -7.19 -17.23 -18.20
N GLY A 191 -7.38 -15.94 -18.46
CA GLY A 191 -8.40 -15.41 -19.37
C GLY A 191 -8.77 -13.97 -19.02
N VAL A 192 -9.39 -13.26 -19.98
CA VAL A 192 -9.86 -11.89 -19.80
C VAL A 192 -11.37 -11.92 -19.72
N TYR A 193 -11.93 -11.64 -18.56
CA TYR A 193 -13.36 -11.66 -18.29
C TYR A 193 -13.94 -10.26 -18.57
N LEU A 194 -14.60 -10.07 -19.71
CA LEU A 194 -15.18 -8.76 -20.07
C LEU A 194 -16.51 -8.58 -19.32
N ILE A 195 -16.61 -7.49 -18.56
CA ILE A 195 -17.80 -7.15 -17.78
C ILE A 195 -18.42 -5.86 -18.32
N ASN A 196 -19.60 -5.96 -18.93
CA ASN A 196 -20.33 -4.78 -19.45
C ASN A 196 -21.55 -4.38 -18.59
N ASP A 197 -21.89 -5.17 -17.58
CA ASP A 197 -23.00 -4.92 -16.65
C ASP A 197 -22.49 -4.94 -15.21
N ASP A 198 -23.12 -4.17 -14.33
CA ASP A 198 -22.76 -4.16 -12.91
C ASP A 198 -22.92 -5.57 -12.30
N ILE A 199 -21.90 -6.05 -11.57
CA ILE A 199 -21.93 -7.34 -10.86
C ILE A 199 -21.47 -7.17 -9.42
N THR A 200 -22.02 -7.99 -8.51
CA THR A 200 -21.62 -8.03 -7.10
C THR A 200 -21.22 -9.45 -6.72
N ILE A 201 -20.02 -9.59 -6.17
CA ILE A 201 -19.41 -10.85 -5.77
C ILE A 201 -19.32 -10.87 -4.24
N ASP A 202 -20.23 -11.64 -3.62
CA ASP A 202 -20.37 -11.77 -2.16
C ASP A 202 -19.71 -13.03 -1.58
N ILE A 203 -19.07 -13.84 -2.43
CA ILE A 203 -18.30 -15.04 -2.05
C ILE A 203 -16.81 -14.82 -2.29
N PRO A 204 -15.90 -15.54 -1.59
CA PRO A 204 -14.47 -15.44 -1.86
C PRO A 204 -14.14 -15.67 -3.34
N VAL A 205 -13.13 -14.98 -3.84
CA VAL A 205 -12.67 -15.10 -5.23
C VAL A 205 -11.17 -15.34 -5.29
N THR A 206 -10.76 -16.35 -6.03
CA THR A 206 -9.35 -16.66 -6.30
C THR A 206 -9.02 -16.30 -7.74
N PHE A 207 -8.00 -15.47 -7.93
CA PHE A 207 -7.46 -15.15 -9.26
C PHE A 207 -6.18 -15.95 -9.49
N GLN A 208 -6.20 -16.87 -10.46
CA GLN A 208 -4.97 -17.50 -10.94
C GLN A 208 -4.15 -16.52 -11.78
N PRO A 209 -2.80 -16.66 -11.83
CA PRO A 209 -1.96 -15.78 -12.65
C PRO A 209 -2.41 -15.72 -14.11
N GLY A 210 -2.76 -14.52 -14.59
CA GLY A 210 -3.28 -14.29 -15.95
C GLY A 210 -4.81 -14.23 -16.06
N ALA A 211 -5.55 -14.37 -14.95
CA ALA A 211 -6.96 -14.05 -14.89
C ALA A 211 -7.16 -12.54 -14.70
N ILE A 212 -7.93 -11.90 -15.59
CA ILE A 212 -8.16 -10.44 -15.57
C ILE A 212 -9.65 -10.17 -15.67
N ILE A 213 -10.21 -9.44 -14.70
CA ILE A 213 -11.54 -8.83 -14.85
C ILE A 213 -11.38 -7.49 -15.57
N LYS A 214 -12.15 -7.31 -16.63
CA LYS A 214 -12.09 -6.17 -17.54
C LYS A 214 -13.44 -5.45 -17.61
N PRO A 215 -13.76 -4.55 -16.66
CA PRO A 215 -15.00 -3.78 -16.72
C PRO A 215 -14.96 -2.76 -17.86
N ARG A 216 -16.04 -2.65 -18.63
CA ARG A 216 -16.20 -1.69 -19.74
C ARG A 216 -17.61 -1.12 -19.75
N ASN A 217 -17.83 -0.09 -20.58
CA ASN A 217 -19.15 0.54 -20.77
C ASN A 217 -19.79 1.08 -19.47
N GLY A 218 -18.97 1.51 -18.50
CA GLY A 218 -19.45 2.04 -17.21
C GLY A 218 -19.86 0.99 -16.18
N ALA A 219 -19.60 -0.29 -16.46
CA ALA A 219 -19.83 -1.38 -15.53
C ALA A 219 -18.98 -1.25 -14.25
N GLN A 220 -19.59 -1.63 -13.13
CA GLN A 220 -18.99 -1.66 -11.81
C GLN A 220 -19.00 -3.08 -11.25
N VAL A 221 -17.83 -3.55 -10.82
CA VAL A 221 -17.64 -4.84 -10.16
C VAL A 221 -17.40 -4.60 -8.68
N THR A 222 -18.29 -5.12 -7.85
CA THR A 222 -18.21 -4.97 -6.38
C THR A 222 -17.81 -6.28 -5.74
N PHE A 223 -16.75 -6.25 -4.93
CA PHE A 223 -16.26 -7.39 -4.14
C PHE A 223 -16.52 -7.14 -2.65
N ASN A 224 -17.40 -7.94 -2.07
CA ASN A 224 -17.76 -7.86 -0.65
C ASN A 224 -17.08 -8.93 0.22
N ALA A 225 -16.40 -9.89 -0.42
CA ALA A 225 -15.68 -10.98 0.23
C ALA A 225 -14.16 -10.92 -0.03
N GLU A 226 -13.45 -11.97 0.40
CA GLU A 226 -11.99 -12.07 0.25
C GLU A 226 -11.57 -12.20 -1.22
N ILE A 227 -10.48 -11.50 -1.59
CA ILE A 227 -9.81 -11.65 -2.88
C ILE A 227 -8.46 -12.32 -2.63
N MET A 228 -8.28 -13.52 -3.18
CA MET A 228 -7.04 -14.29 -3.13
C MET A 228 -6.29 -14.13 -4.45
N ALA A 229 -5.28 -13.27 -4.46
CA ALA A 229 -4.44 -13.01 -5.62
C ALA A 229 -3.00 -12.66 -5.18
N GLY A 230 -2.02 -13.05 -6.00
CA GLY A 230 -0.63 -12.64 -5.82
C GLY A 230 -0.35 -11.20 -6.28
N ASN A 231 0.93 -10.88 -6.42
CA ASN A 231 1.41 -9.57 -6.88
C ASN A 231 1.44 -9.51 -8.42
N TYR A 232 0.27 -9.56 -9.05
CA TYR A 232 0.10 -9.44 -10.49
C TYR A 232 -1.24 -8.75 -10.82
N GLN A 233 -1.35 -8.25 -12.05
CA GLN A 233 -2.56 -7.59 -12.52
C GLN A 233 -3.74 -8.57 -12.57
N ILE A 234 -4.85 -8.13 -11.97
CA ILE A 234 -6.14 -8.85 -12.00
C ILE A 234 -7.30 -7.96 -12.47
N PHE A 235 -7.08 -6.65 -12.57
CA PHE A 235 -8.04 -5.68 -13.06
C PHE A 235 -7.46 -4.91 -14.25
N ASP A 236 -8.23 -4.84 -15.33
CA ASP A 236 -8.00 -3.97 -16.49
C ASP A 236 -9.16 -2.99 -16.58
N THR A 237 -8.95 -1.75 -16.13
CA THR A 237 -9.99 -0.72 -16.09
C THR A 237 -9.60 0.52 -16.90
N GLU A 238 -10.60 1.25 -17.39
CA GLU A 238 -10.42 2.48 -18.19
C GLU A 238 -10.55 3.76 -17.34
N ASP A 239 -10.62 3.66 -16.01
CA ASP A 239 -10.81 4.84 -15.16
C ASP A 239 -9.64 5.84 -15.27
N ASP A 240 -9.95 7.11 -15.50
CA ASP A 240 -9.01 8.24 -15.39
C ASP A 240 -9.41 9.17 -14.25
N PHE A 241 -8.89 8.89 -13.06
CA PHE A 241 -9.15 9.68 -11.87
C PHE A 241 -8.26 10.92 -11.72
N TYR A 242 -7.35 11.19 -12.66
CA TYR A 242 -6.60 12.45 -12.67
C TYR A 242 -7.40 13.53 -13.39
N THR A 243 -7.95 13.20 -14.56
CA THR A 243 -8.82 14.11 -15.31
C THR A 243 -10.21 14.17 -14.71
N GLU A 244 -10.74 13.02 -14.28
CA GLU A 244 -12.11 12.88 -13.76
C GLU A 244 -12.11 12.27 -12.33
N PRO A 245 -11.61 12.99 -11.31
CA PRO A 245 -11.49 12.47 -9.94
C PRO A 245 -12.83 12.12 -9.26
N GLU A 246 -13.95 12.55 -9.84
CA GLU A 246 -15.32 12.32 -9.34
C GLU A 246 -16.04 11.19 -10.09
N ALA A 247 -15.40 10.59 -11.10
CA ALA A 247 -16.00 9.50 -11.88
C ALA A 247 -16.38 8.30 -10.99
N LYS A 248 -17.45 7.60 -11.40
CA LYS A 248 -17.86 6.32 -10.81
C LYS A 248 -16.71 5.33 -10.92
N THR A 249 -16.39 4.62 -9.84
CA THR A 249 -15.30 3.63 -9.89
C THR A 249 -15.76 2.33 -10.53
N SER A 250 -14.95 1.76 -11.43
CA SER A 250 -15.23 0.47 -12.06
C SER A 250 -15.06 -0.74 -11.13
N ILE A 251 -14.25 -0.64 -10.07
CA ILE A 251 -13.97 -1.71 -9.11
C ILE A 251 -14.24 -1.19 -7.71
N LYS A 252 -14.96 -1.94 -6.87
CA LYS A 252 -15.17 -1.66 -5.45
C LYS A 252 -14.74 -2.85 -4.61
N ILE A 253 -13.94 -2.62 -3.57
CA ILE A 253 -13.43 -3.67 -2.70
C ILE A 253 -13.64 -3.26 -1.24
N THR A 254 -14.46 -4.01 -0.50
CA THR A 254 -14.80 -3.68 0.89
C THR A 254 -14.18 -4.65 1.90
N GLY A 255 -13.86 -5.88 1.49
CA GLY A 255 -13.47 -6.97 2.39
C GLY A 255 -11.99 -7.01 2.78
N VAL A 256 -11.08 -6.55 1.91
CA VAL A 256 -9.63 -6.80 2.03
C VAL A 256 -8.79 -5.57 1.71
N ASN A 257 -7.54 -5.56 2.16
CA ASN A 257 -6.56 -4.58 1.71
C ASN A 257 -6.28 -4.72 0.21
N ILE A 258 -5.97 -3.60 -0.44
CA ILE A 258 -5.87 -3.50 -1.89
C ILE A 258 -4.40 -3.37 -2.28
N ARG A 259 -4.02 -4.04 -3.36
CA ARG A 259 -2.67 -3.96 -3.93
C ARG A 259 -2.66 -3.10 -5.19
N PRO A 260 -1.73 -2.15 -5.36
CA PRO A 260 -1.54 -1.45 -6.63
C PRO A 260 -1.23 -2.39 -7.81
N GLU A 261 -0.58 -3.53 -7.55
CA GLU A 261 -0.23 -4.54 -8.55
C GLU A 261 -1.48 -5.13 -9.23
N TRP A 262 -2.60 -5.20 -8.51
CA TRP A 262 -3.87 -5.66 -9.06
C TRP A 262 -4.34 -4.78 -10.23
N PHE A 263 -3.88 -3.54 -10.28
CA PHE A 263 -4.15 -2.55 -11.34
C PHE A 263 -2.95 -2.33 -12.26
N GLY A 264 -1.93 -3.19 -12.22
CA GLY A 264 -0.77 -3.16 -13.12
C GLY A 264 0.46 -2.43 -12.60
N ALA A 265 0.50 -1.99 -11.33
CA ALA A 265 1.74 -1.49 -10.75
C ALA A 265 2.83 -2.58 -10.73
N THR A 266 4.09 -2.19 -10.86
CA THR A 266 5.24 -3.10 -10.78
C THR A 266 6.35 -2.50 -9.93
N THR A 267 7.21 -3.35 -9.40
CA THR A 267 8.35 -2.97 -8.56
C THR A 267 9.66 -3.46 -9.14
N ILE A 268 10.75 -2.72 -8.92
CA ILE A 268 12.12 -3.14 -9.20
C ILE A 268 13.01 -3.06 -7.95
N SER A 269 14.06 -3.89 -7.87
CA SER A 269 14.99 -3.88 -6.73
C SER A 269 16.04 -2.78 -6.83
N ASP A 270 16.53 -2.46 -8.03
CA ASP A 270 17.55 -1.44 -8.26
C ASP A 270 16.91 -0.11 -8.70
N VAL A 271 17.09 0.93 -7.89
CA VAL A 271 16.57 2.27 -8.16
C VAL A 271 17.16 2.88 -9.45
N ASN A 272 18.39 2.53 -9.83
CA ASN A 272 19.01 3.06 -11.06
C ASN A 272 18.29 2.56 -12.33
N ALA A 273 17.56 1.45 -12.22
CA ALA A 273 16.76 0.87 -13.29
C ALA A 273 15.29 1.33 -13.25
N ILE A 274 14.93 2.33 -12.45
CA ILE A 274 13.54 2.76 -12.25
C ILE A 274 12.82 3.14 -13.54
N LEU A 275 13.55 3.69 -14.52
CA LEU A 275 12.97 4.08 -15.82
C LEU A 275 12.69 2.90 -16.76
N ASN A 276 13.15 1.68 -16.43
CA ASN A 276 12.91 0.48 -17.22
C ASN A 276 11.53 -0.16 -16.96
N ILE A 277 10.85 0.25 -15.89
CA ILE A 277 9.48 -0.19 -15.58
C ILE A 277 8.48 0.90 -15.95
N ALA A 278 7.21 0.50 -16.12
CA ALA A 278 6.12 1.40 -16.43
C ALA A 278 5.75 2.28 -15.23
N ASP A 279 5.21 3.48 -15.50
CA ASP A 279 4.63 4.35 -14.49
C ASP A 279 3.48 3.66 -13.76
N SER A 280 3.53 3.65 -12.43
CA SER A 280 2.53 3.04 -11.56
C SER A 280 1.49 4.05 -11.05
N SER A 281 1.60 5.34 -11.39
CA SER A 281 0.72 6.40 -10.84
C SER A 281 -0.77 6.13 -11.06
N SER A 282 -1.16 5.70 -12.27
CA SER A 282 -2.55 5.33 -12.55
C SER A 282 -3.01 4.13 -11.73
N ALA A 283 -2.16 3.11 -11.57
CA ALA A 283 -2.48 1.91 -10.80
C ALA A 283 -2.69 2.21 -9.32
N PHE A 284 -1.86 3.07 -8.72
CA PHE A 284 -2.05 3.56 -7.35
C PHE A 284 -3.36 4.31 -7.19
N ARG A 285 -3.67 5.21 -8.15
CA ARG A 285 -4.90 5.98 -8.10
C ARG A 285 -6.13 5.07 -8.24
N LYS A 286 -6.09 4.05 -9.10
CA LYS A 286 -7.16 3.06 -9.25
C LYS A 286 -7.32 2.20 -8.00
N ALA A 287 -6.22 1.72 -7.41
CA ALA A 287 -6.24 0.98 -6.15
C ALA A 287 -6.85 1.79 -5.00
N PHE A 288 -6.45 3.06 -4.87
CA PHE A 288 -7.05 3.98 -3.91
C PHE A 288 -8.55 4.13 -4.14
N ARG A 289 -9.00 4.32 -5.39
CA ARG A 289 -10.43 4.47 -5.70
C ARG A 289 -11.24 3.20 -5.48
N ALA A 290 -10.66 2.04 -5.74
CA ALA A 290 -11.27 0.77 -5.39
C ALA A 290 -11.44 0.58 -3.88
N ALA A 291 -10.53 1.16 -3.09
CA ALA A 291 -10.58 1.16 -1.63
C ALA A 291 -11.55 2.21 -1.04
N THR A 292 -11.92 3.26 -1.79
CA THR A 292 -12.86 4.29 -1.31
C THR A 292 -14.30 4.05 -1.75
N GLY A 293 -14.48 3.34 -2.87
CA GLY A 293 -15.76 3.34 -3.58
C GLY A 293 -16.07 4.71 -4.19
N ASP A 294 -17.36 4.96 -4.42
CA ASP A 294 -17.82 6.25 -4.92
C ASP A 294 -17.84 7.31 -3.80
N PHE A 295 -17.76 8.59 -4.13
CA PHE A 295 -17.92 9.64 -3.13
C PHE A 295 -19.40 10.01 -2.97
N LYS A 296 -19.92 10.00 -1.74
CA LYS A 296 -21.29 10.37 -1.40
C LYS A 296 -21.34 11.76 -0.73
N PRO A 297 -22.33 12.61 -1.04
CA PRO A 297 -22.45 13.92 -0.43
C PRO A 297 -22.73 13.80 1.07
N ILE A 298 -22.05 14.61 1.87
CA ILE A 298 -22.32 14.82 3.30
C ILE A 298 -23.13 16.11 3.48
N ASP A 299 -22.69 17.17 2.80
CA ASP A 299 -23.27 18.51 2.83
C ASP A 299 -23.02 19.23 1.49
N SER A 300 -23.32 20.53 1.42
CA SER A 300 -23.20 21.33 0.19
C SER A 300 -21.77 21.53 -0.32
N THR A 301 -20.75 21.31 0.51
CA THR A 301 -19.34 21.55 0.16
C THR A 301 -18.45 20.34 0.45
N SER A 302 -19.01 19.21 0.90
CA SER A 302 -18.22 18.05 1.32
C SER A 302 -18.86 16.73 0.90
N TYR A 303 -18.01 15.84 0.40
CA TYR A 303 -18.29 14.46 0.08
C TYR A 303 -17.43 13.53 0.91
N ARG A 304 -17.80 12.25 0.95
CA ARG A 304 -17.13 11.20 1.69
C ARG A 304 -16.98 9.92 0.89
N SER A 305 -15.94 9.15 1.13
CA SER A 305 -15.86 7.76 0.64
C SER A 305 -17.10 6.95 1.06
N GLU A 306 -17.56 6.06 0.19
CA GLU A 306 -18.79 5.26 0.34
C GLU A 306 -18.71 4.29 1.53
N PHE A 307 -17.52 3.79 1.84
CA PHE A 307 -17.27 2.90 2.96
C PHE A 307 -15.99 3.29 3.72
N ILE A 308 -15.75 2.62 4.86
CA ILE A 308 -14.48 2.72 5.59
C ILE A 308 -13.43 1.97 4.78
N CYS A 309 -12.43 2.71 4.33
CA CYS A 309 -11.46 2.26 3.36
C CYS A 309 -10.53 1.24 4.00
N LYS A 310 -10.18 0.22 3.22
CA LYS A 310 -9.10 -0.70 3.57
C LYS A 310 -7.75 -0.08 3.21
N LYS A 311 -6.66 -0.68 3.69
CA LYS A 311 -5.32 -0.15 3.45
C LYS A 311 -4.85 -0.52 2.05
N ILE A 312 -4.02 0.34 1.47
CA ILE A 312 -3.21 0.01 0.30
C ILE A 312 -1.96 -0.73 0.79
N GLU A 313 -1.79 -1.97 0.36
CA GLU A 313 -0.64 -2.82 0.69
C GLU A 313 0.46 -2.67 -0.35
N LEU A 314 1.62 -2.20 0.09
CA LEU A 314 2.80 -2.05 -0.75
C LEU A 314 3.67 -3.32 -0.68
N SER A 315 4.27 -3.66 -1.81
CA SER A 315 5.24 -4.73 -1.97
C SER A 315 6.66 -4.23 -1.69
N ASN A 316 7.60 -5.18 -1.64
CA ASN A 316 9.03 -4.88 -1.61
C ASN A 316 9.50 -4.37 -2.98
N GLY A 317 10.32 -3.32 -2.97
CA GLY A 317 10.94 -2.73 -4.15
C GLY A 317 10.52 -1.28 -4.37
N HIS A 318 10.92 -0.77 -5.54
CA HIS A 318 10.71 0.60 -5.98
C HIS A 318 9.60 0.67 -7.02
N TYR A 319 8.56 1.45 -6.72
CA TYR A 319 7.52 1.83 -7.68
C TYR A 319 7.95 3.09 -8.41
N ARG A 320 7.88 3.07 -9.74
CA ARG A 320 8.03 4.28 -10.55
C ARG A 320 6.74 5.10 -10.48
N MET A 321 6.84 6.36 -10.12
CA MET A 321 5.71 7.29 -10.01
C MET A 321 6.02 8.56 -10.81
N ASP A 322 5.35 8.75 -11.94
CA ASP A 322 5.52 9.92 -12.79
C ASP A 322 4.51 11.04 -12.46
N LYS A 323 3.50 10.78 -11.62
CA LYS A 323 2.50 11.77 -11.18
C LYS A 323 2.34 11.77 -9.67
N PRO A 324 1.91 12.90 -9.08
CA PRO A 324 1.53 12.95 -7.68
C PRO A 324 0.42 11.95 -7.34
N THR A 325 0.45 11.45 -6.12
CA THR A 325 -0.60 10.60 -5.54
C THR A 325 -1.31 11.37 -4.45
N THR A 326 -2.63 11.27 -4.40
CA THR A 326 -3.42 11.99 -3.41
C THR A 326 -4.51 11.10 -2.84
N HIS A 327 -4.61 11.11 -1.52
CA HIS A 327 -5.62 10.46 -0.72
C HIS A 327 -6.50 11.57 -0.15
N GLY A 328 -7.77 11.58 -0.54
CA GLY A 328 -8.66 12.74 -0.39
C GLY A 328 -8.26 13.89 -1.32
N PHE A 329 -9.18 14.77 -1.68
CA PHE A 329 -8.85 15.88 -2.57
C PHE A 329 -9.85 17.03 -2.46
N HIS A 330 -9.44 18.21 -2.90
CA HIS A 330 -10.29 19.39 -2.99
C HIS A 330 -10.42 19.81 -4.45
N LYS A 331 -11.65 19.98 -4.94
CA LYS A 331 -11.95 20.40 -6.32
C LYS A 331 -13.18 21.28 -6.35
N ASN A 332 -13.15 22.38 -7.10
CA ASN A 332 -14.30 23.29 -7.27
C ASN A 332 -14.97 23.69 -5.95
N ASN A 333 -14.19 24.08 -4.95
CA ASN A 333 -14.68 24.46 -3.61
C ASN A 333 -15.40 23.33 -2.84
N THR A 334 -15.17 22.08 -3.24
CA THR A 334 -15.76 20.87 -2.66
C THR A 334 -14.66 19.94 -2.14
N PHE A 335 -14.82 19.47 -0.90
CA PHE A 335 -13.89 18.57 -0.24
C PHE A 335 -14.32 17.12 -0.39
N TYR A 336 -13.42 16.24 -0.82
CA TYR A 336 -13.65 14.81 -0.97
C TYR A 336 -12.88 14.07 0.11
N LYS A 337 -13.58 13.74 1.20
CA LYS A 337 -12.98 13.19 2.42
C LYS A 337 -12.95 11.67 2.44
N VAL A 338 -11.90 11.09 2.99
CA VAL A 338 -11.75 9.63 3.06
C VAL A 338 -12.01 9.11 4.47
N ASN A 339 -12.76 8.01 4.60
CA ASN A 339 -12.98 7.33 5.88
C ASN A 339 -11.94 6.24 6.10
N GLY A 340 -11.05 6.45 7.06
CA GLY A 340 -10.05 5.49 7.51
C GLY A 340 -9.16 4.94 6.40
N GLY A 341 -8.45 3.86 6.73
CA GLY A 341 -7.53 3.20 5.81
C GLY A 341 -6.15 3.85 5.83
N GLY A 342 -5.49 3.85 4.67
CA GLY A 342 -4.13 4.38 4.53
C GLY A 342 -3.23 3.45 3.75
N TYR A 343 -1.94 3.41 4.09
CA TYR A 343 -0.91 2.68 3.35
C TYR A 343 -0.06 1.86 4.31
N VAL A 344 0.20 0.60 3.97
CA VAL A 344 1.09 -0.27 4.75
C VAL A 344 2.12 -0.90 3.83
N GLY A 345 3.39 -0.61 4.08
CA GLY A 345 4.52 -1.20 3.41
C GLY A 345 5.18 -2.31 4.22
N LYS A 346 6.32 -2.77 3.71
CA LYS A 346 7.09 -3.87 4.30
C LYS A 346 8.22 -3.42 5.22
N GLY A 347 8.26 -2.12 5.52
CA GLY A 347 9.25 -1.49 6.39
C GLY A 347 9.98 -0.35 5.70
N MET A 348 10.57 0.54 6.51
CA MET A 348 11.34 1.69 6.04
C MET A 348 12.45 1.25 5.07
N GLY A 349 12.42 1.74 3.84
CA GLY A 349 13.39 1.39 2.79
C GLY A 349 13.14 0.07 2.05
N SER A 350 12.06 -0.66 2.36
CA SER A 350 11.67 -1.87 1.63
C SER A 350 10.58 -1.58 0.60
N SER A 351 9.54 -0.83 0.98
CA SER A 351 8.51 -0.32 0.07
C SER A 351 8.82 1.13 -0.27
N ILE A 352 9.13 1.43 -1.53
CA ILE A 352 9.62 2.75 -1.93
C ILE A 352 8.81 3.27 -3.12
N LEU A 353 8.19 4.44 -2.96
CA LEU A 353 7.59 5.20 -4.06
C LEU A 353 8.63 6.20 -4.57
N VAL A 354 9.01 6.05 -5.84
CA VAL A 354 10.04 6.86 -6.48
C VAL A 354 9.39 7.85 -7.45
N TYR A 355 9.40 9.13 -7.07
CA TYR A 355 8.92 10.21 -7.91
C TYR A 355 9.96 10.62 -8.95
N THR A 356 9.64 10.49 -10.23
CA THR A 356 10.58 10.68 -11.36
C THR A 356 10.41 12.02 -12.06
N ASP A 357 9.27 12.70 -11.90
CA ASP A 357 9.03 14.04 -12.45
C ASP A 357 9.62 15.12 -11.52
N LEU A 358 10.95 15.27 -11.61
CA LEU A 358 11.70 16.21 -10.78
C LEU A 358 11.36 17.68 -11.04
N HIS A 359 10.71 18.00 -12.17
CA HIS A 359 10.42 19.36 -12.60
C HIS A 359 9.07 19.88 -12.11
N TYR A 360 8.22 19.02 -11.55
CA TYR A 360 6.93 19.40 -11.00
C TYR A 360 7.06 20.36 -9.81
N GLU A 361 6.42 21.53 -9.93
CA GLU A 361 6.40 22.59 -8.90
C GLU A 361 5.04 22.65 -8.17
N GLY A 362 4.40 21.50 -7.90
CA GLY A 362 3.20 21.48 -7.06
C GLY A 362 3.49 21.33 -5.57
N ASN A 363 2.41 21.29 -4.78
CA ASN A 363 2.50 21.30 -3.32
C ASN A 363 3.14 20.05 -2.72
N SER A 364 2.81 18.87 -3.25
CA SER A 364 3.36 17.62 -2.75
C SER A 364 3.37 16.51 -3.81
N PHE A 365 4.25 15.52 -3.62
CA PHE A 365 4.25 14.30 -4.41
C PHE A 365 3.24 13.29 -3.84
N PHE A 366 3.39 12.95 -2.55
CA PHE A 366 2.47 12.09 -1.83
C PHE A 366 1.61 12.96 -0.93
N ASP A 367 0.33 13.07 -1.25
CA ASP A 367 -0.63 13.86 -0.49
C ASP A 367 -1.61 12.94 0.24
N PHE A 368 -1.63 13.04 1.55
CA PHE A 368 -2.63 12.42 2.39
C PHE A 368 -3.38 13.53 3.12
N SER A 369 -4.43 14.02 2.48
CA SER A 369 -5.19 15.15 2.99
C SER A 369 -6.68 14.85 3.07
N TYR A 370 -7.40 15.61 3.88
CA TYR A 370 -8.86 15.49 3.96
C TYR A 370 -9.34 14.11 4.45
N GLY A 371 -8.60 13.48 5.37
CA GLY A 371 -9.13 12.35 6.11
C GLY A 371 -10.34 12.78 6.97
N SER A 372 -11.30 11.87 7.16
CA SER A 372 -12.35 12.03 8.17
C SER A 372 -11.81 11.69 9.57
N TRP A 373 -12.69 11.72 10.57
CA TRP A 373 -12.40 11.36 11.96
C TRP A 373 -12.15 9.86 12.20
N GLU A 374 -12.32 9.03 11.18
CA GLU A 374 -11.99 7.61 11.27
C GLU A 374 -10.46 7.44 11.32
N MET A 375 -9.97 6.41 12.01
CA MET A 375 -8.52 6.21 12.17
C MET A 375 -7.84 5.93 10.83
N HIS A 376 -6.85 6.77 10.51
CA HIS A 376 -5.94 6.58 9.37
C HIS A 376 -4.59 6.08 9.83
N GLU A 377 -4.00 5.15 9.09
CA GLU A 377 -2.68 4.59 9.40
C GLU A 377 -1.79 4.52 8.16
N LEU A 378 -0.61 5.12 8.27
CA LEU A 378 0.45 5.01 7.28
C LEU A 378 1.68 4.40 7.95
N SER A 379 2.15 3.28 7.40
CA SER A 379 3.27 2.57 8.01
C SER A 379 4.24 1.91 7.03
N GLY A 380 5.53 1.99 7.34
CA GLY A 380 6.57 1.14 6.76
C GLY A 380 6.89 1.37 5.29
N PHE A 381 6.97 2.63 4.84
CA PHE A 381 7.36 2.94 3.45
C PHE A 381 8.15 4.26 3.33
N LYS A 382 8.85 4.40 2.19
CA LYS A 382 9.60 5.60 1.80
C LYS A 382 8.96 6.24 0.58
N CYS A 383 8.89 7.58 0.54
CA CYS A 383 8.77 8.33 -0.69
C CYS A 383 10.09 9.03 -0.97
N THR A 384 10.59 8.95 -2.19
CA THR A 384 11.80 9.68 -2.60
C THR A 384 11.61 10.23 -3.99
N ALA A 385 12.26 11.34 -4.28
CA ALA A 385 12.44 11.76 -5.66
C ALA A 385 13.76 11.22 -6.21
N TYR A 386 13.71 10.65 -7.41
CA TYR A 386 14.91 10.19 -8.11
C TYR A 386 14.67 10.05 -9.61
N ASN A 387 15.56 10.60 -10.44
CA ASN A 387 15.58 10.38 -11.88
C ASN A 387 17.03 10.25 -12.39
N PRO A 388 17.45 9.06 -12.89
CA PRO A 388 18.84 8.80 -13.28
C PRO A 388 19.29 9.56 -14.54
N LEU A 389 18.38 10.23 -15.26
CA LEU A 389 18.72 11.01 -16.46
C LEU A 389 19.04 12.48 -16.17
N GLU A 390 18.80 12.95 -14.94
CA GLU A 390 19.00 14.34 -14.54
C GLU A 390 20.43 14.57 -14.02
N ASP A 391 20.95 15.79 -14.15
CA ASP A 391 22.31 16.15 -13.70
C ASP A 391 22.47 16.04 -12.17
N ASP A 392 21.43 16.42 -11.42
CA ASP A 392 21.26 16.08 -10.00
C ASP A 392 20.05 15.15 -9.88
N PRO A 393 20.26 13.82 -9.86
CA PRO A 393 19.18 12.83 -9.86
C PRO A 393 18.20 12.95 -8.71
N TYR A 394 18.53 13.69 -7.64
CA TYR A 394 17.70 13.84 -6.46
C TYR A 394 17.14 15.27 -6.30
N TYR A 395 17.25 16.11 -7.33
CA TYR A 395 16.79 17.50 -7.27
C TYR A 395 15.32 17.62 -7.66
N ALA A 396 14.39 17.31 -6.75
CA ALA A 396 12.97 17.57 -7.00
C ALA A 396 12.56 19.00 -6.68
N ARG A 397 11.74 19.56 -7.56
CA ARG A 397 11.19 20.91 -7.47
C ARG A 397 9.84 20.98 -6.73
N VAL A 398 9.37 19.84 -6.21
CA VAL A 398 8.11 19.73 -5.45
C VAL A 398 8.19 20.45 -4.10
N GLY A 399 7.07 21.00 -3.64
CA GLY A 399 6.96 21.68 -2.35
C GLY A 399 7.28 20.75 -1.16
N ALA A 400 6.64 19.58 -1.12
CA ALA A 400 6.87 18.52 -0.15
C ALA A 400 6.94 17.12 -0.78
N ILE A 401 7.75 16.21 -0.25
CA ILE A 401 7.72 14.80 -0.71
C ILE A 401 6.48 14.11 -0.16
N MET A 402 6.15 14.34 1.11
CA MET A 402 4.90 13.91 1.74
C MET A 402 4.19 15.09 2.40
N LEU A 403 2.88 15.19 2.17
CA LEU A 403 1.96 16.08 2.86
C LEU A 403 0.92 15.25 3.61
N PHE A 404 0.77 15.52 4.90
CA PHE A 404 -0.28 14.98 5.75
C PHE A 404 -1.14 16.13 6.26
N GLY A 405 -2.32 16.33 5.68
CA GLY A 405 -3.12 17.53 5.85
C GLY A 405 -4.56 17.30 6.30
N SER A 406 -5.13 18.26 7.04
CA SER A 406 -6.59 18.38 7.26
C SER A 406 -7.28 17.06 7.62
N THR A 407 -6.71 16.32 8.57
CA THR A 407 -7.14 14.96 8.95
C THR A 407 -7.29 14.87 10.46
N ASP A 408 -8.38 14.23 10.89
CA ASP A 408 -8.71 13.99 12.29
C ASP A 408 -8.35 12.52 12.62
N SER A 409 -7.39 12.28 13.51
CA SER A 409 -6.88 10.95 13.91
C SER A 409 -5.96 10.27 12.86
N LEU A 410 -4.65 10.41 13.06
CA LEU A 410 -3.63 9.89 12.16
C LEU A 410 -2.54 9.13 12.94
N ILE A 411 -2.16 7.96 12.44
CA ILE A 411 -0.97 7.22 12.90
C ILE A 411 0.04 7.18 11.75
N THR A 412 1.26 7.67 11.99
CA THR A 412 2.40 7.49 11.08
C THR A 412 3.52 6.70 11.76
N ASN A 413 3.96 5.60 11.16
CA ASN A 413 4.99 4.74 11.76
C ASN A 413 6.02 4.29 10.72
N GLU A 414 7.31 4.47 10.97
CA GLU A 414 8.38 4.07 10.05
C GLU A 414 8.23 4.71 8.65
N ILE A 415 8.06 6.03 8.63
CA ILE A 415 7.86 6.82 7.40
C ILE A 415 9.15 7.56 7.05
N TRP A 416 9.53 7.51 5.77
CA TRP A 416 10.75 8.14 5.27
C TRP A 416 10.53 8.99 4.03
N ALA A 417 11.06 10.20 4.00
CA ALA A 417 11.09 11.07 2.82
C ALA A 417 12.51 11.51 2.41
N SER A 418 12.76 11.70 1.11
CA SER A 418 14.01 12.28 0.61
C SER A 418 13.90 12.94 -0.77
N GLY A 419 14.82 13.86 -1.08
CA GLY A 419 15.00 14.43 -2.42
C GLY A 419 14.22 15.72 -2.72
N ALA A 420 13.65 16.37 -1.71
CA ALA A 420 12.95 17.65 -1.87
C ALA A 420 13.96 18.82 -1.83
N LYS A 421 14.40 19.33 -2.99
CA LYS A 421 15.50 20.33 -3.06
C LYS A 421 15.07 21.71 -3.56
N TYR A 422 13.77 21.93 -3.77
CA TYR A 422 13.22 23.24 -4.14
C TYR A 422 13.31 24.25 -2.99
N ILE A 423 13.72 25.48 -3.27
CA ILE A 423 13.74 26.56 -2.29
C ILE A 423 13.12 27.83 -2.85
N ARG A 424 12.25 28.46 -2.05
CA ARG A 424 11.63 29.77 -2.28
C ARG A 424 11.85 30.64 -1.04
N ASN A 425 12.27 31.89 -1.24
CA ASN A 425 12.47 32.81 -0.13
C ASN A 425 11.22 33.68 0.09
N ASP A 426 10.78 33.77 1.33
CA ASP A 426 9.78 34.74 1.78
C ASP A 426 10.40 36.15 1.92
N PRO A 427 9.59 37.23 1.92
CA PRO A 427 10.08 38.61 2.04
C PRO A 427 10.91 38.89 3.30
N ASP A 428 10.72 38.09 4.36
CA ASP A 428 11.43 38.21 5.63
C ASP A 428 12.81 37.50 5.64
N GLY A 429 13.10 36.73 4.59
CA GLY A 429 14.32 35.91 4.43
C GLY A 429 14.13 34.42 4.72
N THR A 430 12.93 33.98 5.14
CA THR A 430 12.66 32.59 5.48
C THR A 430 12.64 31.71 4.23
N ARG A 431 13.25 30.53 4.31
CA ARG A 431 13.42 29.59 3.18
C ARG A 431 12.33 28.52 3.23
N ARG A 432 11.35 28.62 2.34
CA ARG A 432 10.27 27.65 2.12
C ARG A 432 10.56 26.71 0.95
N GLY A 433 9.76 25.65 0.83
CA GLY A 433 9.91 24.60 -0.17
C GLY A 433 10.84 23.48 0.27
N GLY A 434 10.82 22.39 -0.52
CA GLY A 434 11.73 21.27 -0.36
C GLY A 434 11.59 20.59 1.00
N VAL A 435 10.35 20.41 1.48
CA VAL A 435 10.07 19.72 2.74
C VAL A 435 10.06 18.21 2.50
N GLY A 436 10.70 17.42 3.34
CA GLY A 436 10.52 15.97 3.29
C GLY A 436 9.10 15.57 3.67
N ILE A 437 8.69 15.92 4.90
CA ILE A 437 7.36 15.62 5.43
C ILE A 437 6.74 16.88 6.01
N GLN A 438 5.64 17.34 5.43
CA GLN A 438 4.81 18.42 5.96
C GLN A 438 3.58 17.82 6.65
N PHE A 439 3.40 18.13 7.93
CA PHE A 439 2.16 17.93 8.66
C PHE A 439 1.42 19.28 8.75
N GLU A 440 0.13 19.29 8.41
CA GLU A 440 -0.70 20.50 8.53
C GLU A 440 -2.12 20.19 9.03
N SER A 441 -2.65 21.06 9.90
CA SER A 441 -4.03 20.99 10.38
C SER A 441 -4.43 19.59 10.87
N LEU A 442 -3.60 19.01 11.75
CA LEU A 442 -3.81 17.68 12.30
C LEU A 442 -4.23 17.75 13.75
N VAL A 443 -5.21 16.91 14.10
CA VAL A 443 -5.65 16.68 15.48
C VAL A 443 -5.60 15.18 15.75
N ASP A 444 -5.17 14.79 16.96
CA ASP A 444 -4.98 13.39 17.35
C ASP A 444 -3.98 12.63 16.44
N HIS A 445 -2.84 13.25 16.19
CA HIS A 445 -1.75 12.64 15.42
C HIS A 445 -0.73 11.98 16.36
N SER A 446 -0.51 10.68 16.16
CA SER A 446 0.54 9.90 16.81
C SER A 446 1.57 9.45 15.79
N PHE A 447 2.86 9.63 16.09
CA PHE A 447 3.92 9.18 15.19
C PHE A 447 5.07 8.45 15.88
N CYS A 448 5.74 7.58 15.12
CA CYS A 448 6.90 6.84 15.58
C CYS A 448 7.88 6.64 14.41
N ASN A 449 9.16 6.93 14.64
CA ASN A 449 10.25 6.70 13.68
C ASN A 449 10.00 7.42 12.34
N LEU A 450 10.13 8.75 12.35
CA LEU A 450 10.14 9.55 11.14
C LEU A 450 11.57 9.86 10.72
N LEU A 451 11.92 9.62 9.47
CA LEU A 451 13.24 9.89 8.91
C LEU A 451 13.11 10.80 7.69
N VAL A 452 13.90 11.87 7.64
CA VAL A 452 14.02 12.70 6.43
C VAL A 452 15.47 12.97 6.13
N GLU A 453 15.83 12.78 4.85
CA GLU A 453 17.18 13.04 4.39
C GLU A 453 17.27 13.82 3.08
N HIS A 454 18.37 14.57 2.94
CA HIS A 454 18.72 15.27 1.70
C HIS A 454 17.61 16.19 1.17
N CYS A 455 16.83 16.80 2.06
CA CYS A 455 15.83 17.80 1.73
C CYS A 455 16.31 19.23 2.08
N ILE A 456 15.55 20.26 1.69
CA ILE A 456 15.79 21.62 2.20
C ILE A 456 15.36 21.69 3.66
N ASN A 457 14.11 21.33 3.91
CA ASN A 457 13.54 21.22 5.24
C ASN A 457 13.19 19.74 5.50
N GLY A 458 13.47 19.26 6.71
CA GLY A 458 13.22 17.89 7.11
C GLY A 458 11.74 17.62 7.31
N ILE A 459 11.30 17.72 8.56
CA ILE A 459 9.90 17.57 8.97
C ILE A 459 9.36 18.91 9.46
N ALA A 460 8.14 19.28 9.03
CA ALA A 460 7.49 20.51 9.45
C ALA A 460 6.08 20.28 10.00
N PHE A 461 5.70 21.02 11.05
CA PHE A 461 4.36 20.98 11.66
C PHE A 461 3.67 22.35 11.62
N SER A 462 2.43 22.41 11.14
CA SER A 462 1.64 23.65 11.12
C SER A 462 0.19 23.42 11.55
N SER A 463 -0.29 24.13 12.58
CA SER A 463 -1.63 23.89 13.15
C SER A 463 -1.85 22.45 13.61
N CYS A 464 -0.86 21.86 14.28
CA CYS A 464 -0.89 20.46 14.67
C CYS A 464 -0.98 20.27 16.19
N ILE A 465 -1.76 19.26 16.59
CA ILE A 465 -1.70 18.63 17.91
C ILE A 465 -1.15 17.22 17.69
N SER A 466 0.11 17.01 18.08
CA SER A 466 0.81 15.75 17.77
C SER A 466 1.72 15.28 18.89
N THR A 467 1.79 13.97 19.04
CA THR A 467 2.71 13.30 19.96
C THR A 467 3.48 12.21 19.23
N GLY A 468 4.76 12.03 19.56
CA GLY A 468 5.50 10.95 18.93
C GLY A 468 6.89 10.73 19.48
N VAL A 469 7.55 9.75 18.89
CA VAL A 469 8.91 9.35 19.25
C VAL A 469 9.79 9.21 18.02
N ASN A 470 11.06 9.56 18.18
CA ASN A 470 12.12 9.42 17.17
C ASN A 470 11.84 10.15 15.86
N ILE A 471 12.36 11.37 15.77
CA ILE A 471 12.59 12.06 14.49
C ILE A 471 14.07 12.00 14.17
N LYS A 472 14.41 11.76 12.91
CA LYS A 472 15.77 11.81 12.41
C LYS A 472 15.84 12.72 11.19
N GLY A 473 16.70 13.71 11.27
CA GLY A 473 17.10 14.55 10.15
C GLY A 473 18.57 14.32 9.81
N PHE A 474 18.84 14.08 8.54
CA PHE A 474 20.18 13.79 8.03
C PHE A 474 20.37 14.52 6.71
N SER A 475 21.43 15.31 6.52
CA SER A 475 21.62 15.90 5.17
C SER A 475 20.73 17.08 4.83
N ASN A 476 19.83 17.52 5.72
CA ASN A 476 18.88 18.59 5.37
C ASN A 476 19.55 19.96 5.46
N THR A 477 19.31 20.83 4.49
CA THR A 477 20.16 22.02 4.33
C THR A 477 19.73 23.24 5.14
N VAL A 478 18.44 23.35 5.50
CA VAL A 478 17.88 24.49 6.24
C VAL A 478 17.41 24.09 7.64
N SER A 479 16.64 23.03 7.74
CA SER A 479 16.15 22.52 9.03
C SER A 479 15.92 21.02 8.97
N ASP A 480 16.02 20.35 10.11
CA ASP A 480 15.64 18.94 10.27
C ASP A 480 14.22 18.83 10.84
N PHE A 481 13.87 19.77 11.72
CA PHE A 481 12.58 19.82 12.39
C PHE A 481 12.10 21.26 12.51
N ALA A 482 10.92 21.56 11.97
CA ALA A 482 10.43 22.92 11.85
C ALA A 482 8.95 23.07 12.23
N PHE A 483 8.58 24.30 12.57
CA PHE A 483 7.21 24.70 12.84
C PHE A 483 6.77 25.76 11.83
N GLY A 484 5.70 25.47 11.11
CA GLY A 484 5.16 26.28 10.04
C GLY A 484 4.79 25.48 8.80
N ASN A 485 4.06 26.15 7.91
CA ASN A 485 3.77 25.60 6.60
C ASN A 485 4.83 26.08 5.61
N PHE A 486 5.64 25.15 5.13
CA PHE A 486 6.76 25.43 4.23
C PHE A 486 6.41 25.13 2.78
N ILE A 487 5.18 24.70 2.47
CA ILE A 487 4.73 24.52 1.10
C ILE A 487 4.70 25.88 0.38
N PRO A 488 5.26 26.02 -0.84
CA PRO A 488 5.38 27.32 -1.53
C PRO A 488 4.06 28.07 -1.82
N ASP A 489 2.93 27.37 -1.97
CA ASP A 489 1.62 27.99 -2.24
C ASP A 489 1.00 28.69 -1.03
N TRP A 490 1.49 28.41 0.19
CA TRP A 490 0.96 29.02 1.40
C TRP A 490 1.39 30.50 1.55
N PRO A 491 0.70 31.29 2.38
CA PRO A 491 1.17 32.62 2.76
C PRO A 491 2.59 32.56 3.35
N PRO A 492 3.38 33.65 3.22
CA PRO A 492 4.68 33.76 3.88
C PRO A 492 4.62 33.34 5.34
N LEU A 493 5.66 32.67 5.84
CA LEU A 493 5.69 32.21 7.24
C LEU A 493 5.48 33.37 8.22
N SER A 494 5.94 34.57 7.86
CA SER A 494 5.72 35.78 8.65
C SER A 494 4.27 36.21 8.82
N GLU A 495 3.38 35.75 7.94
CA GLU A 495 1.95 36.04 7.93
C GLU A 495 1.12 34.88 8.51
N GLN A 496 1.75 33.73 8.79
CA GLN A 496 1.08 32.57 9.35
C GLN A 496 0.84 32.75 10.85
N ILE A 497 -0.43 32.73 11.26
CA ILE A 497 -0.88 32.86 12.65
C ILE A 497 -1.20 31.51 13.31
N THR A 498 -0.66 30.42 12.76
CA THR A 498 -0.93 29.07 13.23
C THR A 498 -0.26 28.81 14.59
N SER A 499 -0.85 27.87 15.33
CA SER A 499 -0.35 27.45 16.64
C SER A 499 -0.18 25.95 16.70
N ASN A 500 0.80 25.47 17.46
CA ASN A 500 1.12 24.04 17.54
C ASN A 500 1.19 23.59 19.00
N VAL A 501 0.77 22.34 19.26
CA VAL A 501 0.95 21.64 20.54
C VAL A 501 1.63 20.31 20.25
N ILE A 502 2.93 20.23 20.49
CA ILE A 502 3.76 19.12 20.01
C ILE A 502 4.58 18.52 21.16
N SER A 503 4.50 17.20 21.33
CA SER A 503 5.33 16.47 22.30
C SER A 503 6.14 15.37 21.62
N ILE A 504 7.46 15.40 21.80
CA ILE A 504 8.41 14.50 21.14
C ILE A 504 9.44 13.98 22.13
N ASN A 505 9.75 12.70 22.02
CA ASN A 505 10.90 12.08 22.66
C ASN A 505 11.84 11.47 21.60
N GLY A 506 13.06 11.99 21.52
CA GLY A 506 14.06 11.62 20.54
C GLY A 506 13.96 12.45 19.27
N LEU A 507 14.89 13.38 19.10
CA LEU A 507 15.12 14.12 17.86
C LEU A 507 16.62 14.09 17.56
N GLU A 508 17.03 13.42 16.49
CA GLU A 508 18.41 13.34 16.04
C GLU A 508 18.59 14.23 14.80
N SER A 509 19.55 15.13 14.85
CA SER A 509 19.97 15.99 13.76
C SER A 509 21.44 15.77 13.48
N LYS A 510 21.78 15.58 12.20
CA LYS A 510 23.15 15.42 11.77
C LYS A 510 23.40 16.16 10.46
N ALA A 511 24.49 16.93 10.45
CA ALA A 511 24.99 17.62 9.27
C ALA A 511 23.95 18.55 8.60
N CYS A 512 23.11 19.21 9.40
CA CYS A 512 22.21 20.27 8.94
C CYS A 512 22.91 21.63 9.00
N SER A 513 23.11 22.27 7.85
CA SER A 513 24.00 23.44 7.72
C SER A 513 23.44 24.73 8.33
N ALA A 514 22.12 24.88 8.46
CA ALA A 514 21.53 26.09 9.04
C ALA A 514 21.03 25.83 10.47
N THR A 515 19.73 25.61 10.64
CA THR A 515 19.08 25.53 11.95
C THR A 515 18.32 24.20 12.10
N PRO A 516 18.93 23.16 12.72
CA PRO A 516 18.30 21.87 12.95
C PRO A 516 16.87 21.95 13.44
N MET A 517 16.60 22.81 14.43
CA MET A 517 15.26 23.10 14.90
C MET A 517 14.87 24.54 14.59
N PHE A 518 13.74 24.74 13.91
CA PHE A 518 13.31 26.06 13.45
C PHE A 518 11.85 26.37 13.79
N PHE A 519 11.61 27.51 14.47
CA PHE A 519 10.28 27.96 14.85
C PHE A 519 9.81 29.10 13.94
N GLY A 520 8.99 28.78 12.94
CA GLY A 520 8.50 29.72 11.94
C GLY A 520 7.19 30.43 12.30
N THR A 521 6.34 29.83 13.13
CA THR A 521 4.98 30.30 13.42
C THR A 521 4.84 30.97 14.78
N ASN A 522 3.75 31.72 14.94
CA ASN A 522 3.53 32.64 16.06
C ASN A 522 3.51 31.99 17.45
N ASP A 523 2.95 30.78 17.62
CA ASP A 523 2.77 30.17 18.95
C ASP A 523 2.97 28.65 18.95
N ASN A 524 4.16 28.21 19.39
CA ASN A 524 4.52 26.79 19.46
C ASN A 524 4.68 26.35 20.92
N ASN A 525 3.72 25.55 21.42
CA ASN A 525 3.78 24.94 22.74
C ASN A 525 4.40 23.54 22.63
N VAL A 526 5.64 23.39 23.09
CA VAL A 526 6.41 22.18 22.82
C VAL A 526 6.89 21.48 24.08
N VAL A 527 6.97 20.15 24.02
CA VAL A 527 7.73 19.32 24.96
C VAL A 527 8.66 18.44 24.13
N ILE A 528 9.92 18.83 24.03
CA ILE A 528 10.94 18.12 23.25
C ILE A 528 11.99 17.59 24.21
N THR A 529 12.16 16.27 24.19
CA THR A 529 13.13 15.56 25.04
C THR A 529 14.05 14.69 24.19
N GLY A 530 15.29 14.50 24.65
CA GLY A 530 16.26 13.68 23.92
C GLY A 530 16.67 14.27 22.57
N LEU A 531 16.76 15.60 22.47
CA LEU A 531 17.35 16.26 21.30
C LEU A 531 18.86 15.95 21.24
N LEU A 532 19.35 15.50 20.09
CA LEU A 532 20.75 15.22 19.80
C LEU A 532 21.12 15.90 18.49
N ILE A 533 21.97 16.91 18.57
CA ILE A 533 22.50 17.63 17.40
C ILE A 533 24.00 17.40 17.32
N ASP A 534 24.44 16.89 16.17
CA ASP A 534 25.86 16.87 15.79
C ASP A 534 26.05 17.68 14.51
N GLY A 535 26.62 18.87 14.66
CA GLY A 535 26.73 19.82 13.57
C GLY A 535 27.95 19.66 12.67
N ARG A 536 28.64 18.52 12.75
CA ARG A 536 29.69 18.16 11.79
C ARG A 536 29.09 17.78 10.43
N ALA A 537 29.84 18.02 9.36
CA ALA A 537 29.49 17.53 8.03
C ALA A 537 29.48 16.00 7.95
N GLU A 538 28.78 15.43 6.97
CA GLU A 538 28.63 13.97 6.82
C GLU A 538 29.96 13.21 6.73
N ALA A 539 30.94 13.76 6.00
CA ALA A 539 32.19 13.09 5.65
C ALA A 539 33.44 13.83 6.14
N SER A 540 33.32 14.76 7.09
CA SER A 540 34.45 15.49 7.63
C SER A 540 34.25 15.89 9.09
N LEU A 541 35.32 16.38 9.73
CA LEU A 541 35.25 16.96 11.07
C LEU A 541 34.88 18.45 11.06
N SER A 542 34.56 19.03 9.89
CA SER A 542 34.20 20.45 9.80
C SER A 542 32.81 20.68 10.36
N THR A 543 32.67 21.71 11.19
CA THR A 543 31.38 22.20 11.67
C THR A 543 30.64 22.94 10.55
N VAL A 544 29.43 22.47 10.22
CA VAL A 544 28.56 23.09 9.21
C VAL A 544 27.32 23.72 9.82
N THR A 545 26.81 23.20 10.94
CA THR A 545 25.61 23.74 11.58
C THR A 545 25.83 25.15 12.08
N TYR A 546 25.00 26.07 11.59
CA TYR A 546 25.01 27.47 12.02
C TYR A 546 24.59 27.60 13.49
N GLN A 547 23.38 27.19 13.83
CA GLN A 547 22.82 27.33 15.19
C GLN A 547 21.83 26.21 15.47
N ALA A 548 21.76 25.70 16.69
CA ALA A 548 20.87 24.57 17.02
C ALA A 548 19.37 24.91 16.90
N ILE A 549 18.94 26.07 17.42
CA ILE A 549 17.54 26.50 17.50
C ILE A 549 17.40 27.89 16.87
N GLY A 550 16.67 27.98 15.76
CA GLY A 550 16.32 29.24 15.12
C GLY A 550 14.86 29.63 15.39
N ILE A 551 14.60 30.93 15.54
CA ILE A 551 13.25 31.49 15.62
C ILE A 551 13.10 32.52 14.49
N SER A 552 12.01 32.44 13.72
CA SER A 552 11.73 33.43 12.67
C SER A 552 11.38 34.79 13.28
N LYS A 553 11.41 35.85 12.46
CA LYS A 553 11.09 37.21 12.92
C LYS A 553 9.70 37.36 13.54
N SER A 554 8.75 36.51 13.21
CA SER A 554 7.39 36.50 13.79
C SER A 554 7.09 35.19 14.52
N GLY A 555 8.10 34.37 14.75
CA GLY A 555 7.99 33.07 15.38
C GLY A 555 7.89 33.18 16.90
N GLY A 556 7.29 32.19 17.53
CA GLY A 556 7.21 32.09 18.98
C GLY A 556 7.27 30.65 19.44
N VAL A 557 8.01 30.41 20.53
CA VAL A 557 8.10 29.09 21.15
C VAL A 557 8.05 29.19 22.66
N HIS A 558 7.31 28.30 23.31
CA HIS A 558 7.31 28.12 24.75
C HIS A 558 7.14 26.64 25.13
N GLY A 559 7.26 26.31 26.42
CA GLY A 559 7.27 24.93 26.88
C GLY A 559 8.68 24.46 27.21
N THR A 560 9.02 23.20 26.96
CA THR A 560 10.29 22.60 27.38
C THR A 560 11.06 21.99 26.21
N ILE A 561 12.35 22.28 26.13
CA ILE A 561 13.28 21.68 25.19
C ILE A 561 14.53 21.21 25.94
N THR A 562 14.88 19.94 25.79
CA THR A 562 16.04 19.34 26.47
C THR A 562 16.87 18.49 25.52
N GLY A 563 18.21 18.56 25.66
CA GLY A 563 19.08 17.75 24.81
C GLY A 563 20.57 18.10 24.85
N ILE A 564 21.25 17.66 23.79
CA ILE A 564 22.68 17.83 23.56
C ILE A 564 22.86 18.48 22.20
N ALA A 565 23.71 19.50 22.13
CA ALA A 565 24.17 20.07 20.86
C ALA A 565 25.69 20.11 20.83
N VAL A 566 26.31 19.53 19.81
CA VAL A 566 27.77 19.58 19.65
C VAL A 566 28.15 20.11 18.28
N ASN A 567 29.26 20.85 18.24
CA ASN A 567 29.85 21.39 17.01
C ASN A 567 28.86 22.31 16.28
N THR A 568 28.65 23.52 16.79
CA THR A 568 27.82 24.56 16.14
C THR A 568 28.67 25.81 15.88
N ASN A 569 28.37 26.59 14.85
CA ASN A 569 29.14 27.80 14.57
C ASN A 569 28.73 29.00 15.47
N TYR A 570 27.45 29.23 15.74
CA TYR A 570 27.00 30.47 16.39
C TYR A 570 26.23 30.27 17.70
N GLY A 571 25.85 29.05 18.07
CA GLY A 571 25.36 28.75 19.42
C GLY A 571 24.11 27.87 19.48
N LEU A 572 23.40 27.98 20.60
CA LEU A 572 22.18 27.23 20.91
C LEU A 572 20.93 27.90 20.33
N ILE A 573 20.68 29.17 20.64
CA ILE A 573 19.40 29.83 20.31
C ILE A 573 19.55 31.33 20.05
N ASP A 574 18.75 31.87 19.11
CA ASP A 574 18.63 33.31 18.81
C ASP A 574 17.18 33.70 18.47
N ASP A 575 16.65 34.72 19.16
CA ASP A 575 15.28 35.24 19.01
C ASP A 575 15.23 36.53 18.16
N ILE A 576 15.65 36.41 16.92
CA ILE A 576 15.88 37.56 16.03
C ILE A 576 14.61 38.41 15.82
N GLY A 577 14.77 39.73 15.93
CA GLY A 577 13.77 40.72 15.49
C GLY A 577 12.55 40.79 16.41
N THR A 578 11.36 40.42 15.91
CA THR A 578 10.12 40.38 16.70
C THR A 578 9.75 38.98 17.20
N GLY A 579 10.58 37.96 16.88
CA GLY A 579 10.38 36.59 17.31
C GLY A 579 10.64 36.44 18.80
N SER A 580 10.02 35.46 19.45
CA SER A 580 10.07 35.33 20.92
C SER A 580 10.42 33.93 21.40
N ALA A 581 11.46 33.85 22.24
CA ALA A 581 11.79 32.68 23.04
C ALA A 581 11.05 32.78 24.38
N GLY A 582 9.85 32.22 24.41
CA GLY A 582 8.91 32.36 25.51
C GLY A 582 8.32 33.77 25.63
N GLY A 583 7.58 34.00 26.71
CA GLY A 583 7.05 35.31 27.06
C GLY A 583 6.27 35.28 28.37
N ALA A 584 5.60 36.38 28.70
CA ALA A 584 4.85 36.50 29.95
C ALA A 584 3.77 35.41 30.07
N GLY A 585 3.89 34.55 31.09
CA GLY A 585 2.99 33.40 31.30
C GLY A 585 3.26 32.20 30.38
N LYS A 586 4.25 32.31 29.48
CA LYS A 586 4.64 31.30 28.47
C LYS A 586 6.16 31.13 28.46
N THR A 587 6.75 30.77 29.58
CA THR A 587 8.22 30.61 29.68
C THR A 587 8.73 29.47 28.80
N LEU A 588 9.88 29.67 28.16
CA LEU A 588 10.63 28.61 27.50
C LEU A 588 11.67 28.02 28.47
N TYR A 589 11.56 26.72 28.74
CA TYR A 589 12.48 25.97 29.57
C TYR A 589 13.50 25.25 28.71
N LEU A 590 14.78 25.55 28.92
CA LEU A 590 15.91 24.95 28.20
C LEU A 590 16.76 24.15 29.18
N ASN A 591 17.07 22.89 28.88
CA ASN A 591 18.05 22.10 29.63
C ASN A 591 19.02 21.41 28.67
N PHE A 592 20.25 21.92 28.58
CA PHE A 592 21.17 21.54 27.52
C PHE A 592 22.59 21.27 27.99
N VAL A 593 23.19 20.26 27.37
CA VAL A 593 24.64 20.12 27.28
C VAL A 593 25.06 20.61 25.90
N ILE A 594 25.96 21.58 25.83
CA ILE A 594 26.46 22.13 24.58
C ILE A 594 27.98 22.16 24.58
N SER A 595 28.60 21.68 23.50
CA SER A 595 30.06 21.65 23.39
C SER A 595 30.58 21.95 21.98
N GLY A 596 31.70 22.66 21.88
CA GLY A 596 32.31 22.96 20.59
C GLY A 596 31.51 24.01 19.84
N VAL A 597 31.51 25.24 20.34
CA VAL A 597 30.83 26.38 19.69
C VAL A 597 31.89 27.28 19.04
N TYR A 598 31.79 27.50 17.73
CA TYR A 598 32.86 28.07 16.89
C TYR A 598 32.38 29.27 16.05
N GLY A 599 32.50 30.49 16.54
CA GLY A 599 31.95 31.68 15.86
C GLY A 599 32.99 32.74 15.52
N THR A 600 32.71 33.52 14.46
CA THR A 600 33.42 34.78 14.23
C THR A 600 33.03 35.79 15.27
N ILE A 601 34.02 36.48 15.79
CA ILE A 601 33.89 37.25 17.01
C ILE A 601 33.28 38.64 16.74
N GLY A 602 32.08 38.90 17.24
CA GLY A 602 31.34 40.16 17.09
C GLY A 602 30.44 40.48 18.29
N SER A 603 30.05 41.75 18.45
CA SER A 603 29.31 42.26 19.62
C SER A 603 27.85 41.77 19.76
N GLU A 604 27.40 40.88 18.88
CA GLU A 604 26.01 40.41 18.80
C GLU A 604 25.87 38.89 18.88
N PHE A 605 26.98 38.15 19.06
CA PHE A 605 26.96 36.67 19.11
C PHE A 605 27.26 36.11 20.49
N SER A 606 26.44 35.17 20.93
CA SER A 606 26.61 34.38 22.15
C SER A 606 25.91 33.02 21.99
N VAL A 607 26.18 32.08 22.90
CA VAL A 607 25.53 30.76 22.87
C VAL A 607 24.02 30.86 23.01
N ILE A 608 23.55 31.73 23.90
CA ILE A 608 22.13 32.07 24.07
C ILE A 608 21.95 33.55 23.78
N ASN A 609 21.36 33.89 22.63
CA ASN A 609 21.09 35.26 22.24
C ASN A 609 19.60 35.58 22.41
N ILE A 610 19.26 36.41 23.40
CA ILE A 610 17.89 36.85 23.70
C ILE A 610 17.82 38.37 23.55
N THR A 611 17.53 38.85 22.35
CA THR A 611 17.46 40.27 21.99
C THR A 611 16.04 40.83 22.04
N ASN A 612 14.99 40.01 22.00
CA ASN A 612 13.63 40.50 22.18
C ASN A 612 13.32 40.72 23.67
N PRO A 613 12.99 41.95 24.12
CA PRO A 613 12.72 42.23 25.53
C PRO A 613 11.52 41.48 26.12
N LYS A 614 10.64 40.96 25.25
CA LYS A 614 9.45 40.17 25.62
C LYS A 614 9.75 38.69 25.84
N SER A 615 10.88 38.17 25.35
CA SER A 615 11.27 36.77 25.51
C SER A 615 11.55 36.46 26.98
N HIS A 616 11.05 35.35 27.51
CA HIS A 616 11.27 34.90 28.88
C HIS A 616 11.75 33.45 28.88
N ILE A 617 13.02 33.24 29.24
CA ILE A 617 13.62 31.90 29.29
C ILE A 617 13.99 31.47 30.72
N ASN A 618 13.95 30.16 30.95
CA ASN A 618 14.55 29.51 32.10
C ASN A 618 15.50 28.41 31.61
N ALA A 619 16.80 28.66 31.70
CA ALA A 619 17.80 27.80 31.11
C ALA A 619 18.68 27.11 32.17
N THR A 620 18.98 25.83 31.97
CA THR A 620 20.10 25.13 32.59
C THR A 620 21.07 24.73 31.49
N LEU A 621 22.29 25.25 31.55
CA LEU A 621 23.28 25.11 30.48
C LEU A 621 24.60 24.55 31.03
N SER A 622 25.02 23.40 30.48
CA SER A 622 26.39 22.91 30.61
C SER A 622 27.14 23.21 29.31
N LEU A 623 28.01 24.20 29.32
CA LEU A 623 28.73 24.73 28.17
C LEU A 623 30.21 24.35 28.23
N SER A 624 30.75 23.74 27.18
CA SER A 624 32.19 23.46 27.09
C SER A 624 32.81 23.80 25.74
N ASN A 625 34.09 24.18 25.73
CA ASN A 625 34.86 24.45 24.51
C ASN A 625 34.14 25.45 23.57
N SER A 626 33.92 26.67 24.06
CA SER A 626 33.20 27.71 23.31
C SER A 626 34.08 28.91 23.07
N SER A 627 34.12 29.37 21.81
CA SER A 627 34.74 30.64 21.42
C SER A 627 33.81 31.85 21.57
N LEU A 628 32.58 31.62 22.05
CA LEU A 628 31.54 32.63 22.23
C LEU A 628 31.14 32.78 23.70
N PRO A 629 30.69 33.98 24.13
CA PRO A 629 30.04 34.20 25.41
C PRO A 629 28.86 33.25 25.65
N ALA A 630 28.52 33.01 26.92
CA ALA A 630 27.42 32.12 27.27
C ALA A 630 26.05 32.72 26.95
N ILE A 631 25.85 34.02 27.23
CA ILE A 631 24.54 34.65 27.05
C ILE A 631 24.64 36.16 26.79
N LEU A 632 23.81 36.62 25.85
CA LEU A 632 23.43 38.01 25.63
C LEU A 632 21.92 38.12 25.89
N SER A 633 21.49 38.94 26.85
CA SER A 633 20.08 39.02 27.23
C SER A 633 19.57 40.45 27.37
N TYR A 634 18.54 40.78 26.58
CA TYR A 634 17.71 41.98 26.67
C TYR A 634 16.34 41.70 27.28
N SER A 635 16.09 40.44 27.65
CA SER A 635 14.85 40.02 28.28
C SER A 635 14.54 40.83 29.54
N SER A 636 13.26 41.16 29.73
CA SER A 636 12.75 41.75 30.97
C SER A 636 12.75 40.78 32.16
N TYR A 637 12.80 39.47 31.94
CA TYR A 637 12.73 38.46 33.00
C TYR A 637 13.20 37.07 32.51
N SER A 638 14.51 36.82 32.55
CA SER A 638 15.10 35.50 32.27
C SER A 638 15.90 34.96 33.44
N THR A 639 15.98 33.63 33.54
CA THR A 639 16.74 32.92 34.57
C THR A 639 17.68 31.92 33.93
N ILE A 640 18.89 31.77 34.47
CA ILE A 640 19.86 30.78 33.96
C ILE A 640 20.70 30.16 35.07
N SER A 641 20.91 28.85 34.98
CA SER A 641 21.91 28.08 35.72
C SER A 641 23.02 27.69 34.75
N LEU A 642 24.26 28.07 35.03
CA LEU A 642 25.37 27.94 34.10
C LEU A 642 26.52 27.12 34.70
N SER A 643 27.02 26.14 33.93
CA SER A 643 28.28 25.43 34.18
C SER A 643 29.13 25.52 32.91
N CYS A 644 30.31 26.14 33.01
CA CYS A 644 31.20 26.43 31.89
C CYS A 644 32.57 25.80 32.07
N LEU A 645 33.11 25.19 31.01
CA LEU A 645 34.48 24.66 30.97
C LEU A 645 35.17 25.02 29.64
N GLY A 646 36.28 25.76 29.68
CA GLY A 646 37.01 26.12 28.47
C GLY A 646 36.24 27.09 27.57
N VAL A 647 35.60 28.10 28.17
CA VAL A 647 34.94 29.20 27.45
C VAL A 647 35.88 30.41 27.46
N ASP A 648 36.21 30.96 26.29
CA ASP A 648 37.13 32.10 26.17
C ASP A 648 36.42 33.47 26.10
N GLY A 649 35.11 33.50 25.90
CA GLY A 649 34.30 34.73 25.86
C GLY A 649 34.47 35.59 24.60
N GLY A 650 35.24 35.14 23.60
CA GLY A 650 35.45 35.87 22.35
C GLY A 650 35.89 37.34 22.53
N THR A 651 35.31 38.26 21.75
CA THR A 651 35.67 39.70 21.67
C THR A 651 34.78 40.57 22.54
N GLN A 652 33.66 40.04 23.02
CA GLN A 652 32.83 40.76 23.99
C GLN A 652 33.51 40.85 25.35
N ASP A 653 34.51 39.99 25.60
CA ASP A 653 35.31 39.89 26.81
C ASP A 653 34.49 39.43 28.04
N ALA A 654 33.15 39.56 27.99
CA ALA A 654 32.19 39.14 29.01
C ALA A 654 31.64 37.74 28.76
N LEU A 655 31.59 36.89 29.80
CA LEU A 655 30.84 35.63 29.74
C LEU A 655 29.32 35.87 29.66
N ILE A 656 28.83 36.87 30.40
CA ILE A 656 27.41 37.21 30.54
C ILE A 656 27.22 38.69 30.16
N GLU A 657 26.38 38.96 29.18
CA GLU A 657 26.02 40.32 28.82
C GLU A 657 24.51 40.56 29.01
N VAL A 658 24.17 41.65 29.72
CA VAL A 658 22.78 42.03 29.97
C VAL A 658 22.60 43.51 29.62
N LYS A 659 21.69 43.80 28.69
CA LYS A 659 21.39 45.17 28.27
C LYS A 659 19.89 45.43 28.27
N ASN A 660 19.41 46.57 28.75
CA ASN A 660 18.00 46.98 28.66
C ASN A 660 16.97 45.98 29.26
N GLY A 661 17.37 45.16 30.25
CA GLY A 661 16.55 44.05 30.75
C GLY A 661 16.96 43.54 32.13
N ASN A 662 16.42 42.40 32.55
CA ASN A 662 16.78 41.74 33.80
C ASN A 662 17.14 40.27 33.58
N LEU A 663 18.25 39.84 34.17
CA LEU A 663 18.70 38.45 34.17
C LEU A 663 19.01 37.99 35.60
N ILE A 664 18.57 36.78 35.94
CA ILE A 664 18.88 36.14 37.21
C ILE A 664 19.75 34.91 36.95
N ILE A 665 20.92 34.87 37.57
CA ILE A 665 21.78 33.69 37.61
C ILE A 665 21.41 32.89 38.86
N ASN A 666 20.93 31.66 38.68
CA ASN A 666 20.58 30.77 39.79
C ASN A 666 21.81 30.06 40.38
N SER A 667 22.71 29.62 39.49
CA SER A 667 23.99 29.02 39.84
C SER A 667 25.02 29.31 38.74
N LEU A 668 26.29 29.45 39.12
CA LEU A 668 27.40 29.63 38.19
C LEU A 668 28.60 28.78 38.63
N ASP A 669 29.04 27.91 37.73
CA ASP A 669 30.40 27.36 37.70
C ASP A 669 31.01 27.73 36.34
N ASP A 670 32.24 28.20 36.36
CA ASP A 670 32.99 28.64 35.18
C ASP A 670 34.47 28.26 35.29
N SER A 671 34.75 27.27 36.14
CA SER A 671 36.10 26.79 36.39
C SER A 671 36.78 26.36 35.08
N GLY A 672 37.99 26.87 34.84
CA GLY A 672 38.76 26.59 33.62
C GLY A 672 38.33 27.38 32.38
N SER A 673 37.50 28.41 32.51
CA SER A 673 37.20 29.39 31.44
C SER A 673 38.14 30.60 31.51
N THR A 674 38.42 31.25 30.36
CA THR A 674 39.48 32.28 30.21
C THR A 674 39.00 33.62 29.62
N TYR A 675 37.73 33.95 29.83
CA TYR A 675 37.15 35.26 29.46
C TYR A 675 37.73 36.40 30.32
N GLY A 676 37.72 37.65 29.87
CA GLY A 676 38.34 38.76 30.63
C GLY A 676 37.46 39.41 31.70
N LYS A 677 36.14 39.37 31.57
CA LYS A 677 35.18 39.80 32.61
C LYS A 677 34.02 38.81 32.75
N LEU A 678 33.54 38.62 33.98
CA LEU A 678 32.41 37.74 34.24
C LEU A 678 31.14 38.27 33.59
N ALA A 679 30.87 39.57 33.76
CA ALA A 679 29.66 40.17 33.24
C ALA A 679 29.85 41.61 32.78
N TYR A 680 29.04 42.03 31.81
CA TYR A 680 28.82 43.43 31.44
C TYR A 680 27.31 43.74 31.52
N VAL A 681 26.95 44.82 32.22
CA VAL A 681 25.56 45.17 32.51
C VAL A 681 25.30 46.63 32.19
N GLU A 682 24.34 46.93 31.31
CA GLU A 682 24.01 48.29 30.86
C GLU A 682 22.50 48.52 30.79
N ASN A 683 22.00 49.58 31.44
CA ASN A 683 20.56 49.87 31.56
C ASN A 683 19.73 48.62 31.97
N ALA A 684 20.31 47.78 32.83
CA ALA A 684 19.83 46.43 33.12
C ALA A 684 20.08 46.06 34.58
N VAL A 685 19.36 45.06 35.07
CA VAL A 685 19.59 44.45 36.38
C VAL A 685 20.06 43.01 36.23
N LEU A 686 21.27 42.74 36.69
CA LEU A 686 21.80 41.38 36.83
C LEU A 686 21.77 40.96 38.29
N ILE A 687 21.09 39.84 38.59
CA ILE A 687 21.08 39.24 39.92
C ILE A 687 21.96 37.99 39.89
N ILE A 688 22.99 37.94 40.74
CA ILE A 688 23.92 36.81 40.83
C ILE A 688 23.95 36.15 42.22
N PRO A 689 24.36 34.87 42.33
CA PRO A 689 24.55 34.18 43.61
C PRO A 689 25.61 34.85 44.50
N THR A 690 25.36 34.92 45.80
CA THR A 690 26.26 35.54 46.79
C THR A 690 27.65 34.91 46.83
N ILE A 691 27.77 33.60 46.55
CA ILE A 691 29.03 32.87 46.58
C ILE A 691 30.06 33.39 45.56
N ILE A 692 29.61 33.98 44.45
CA ILE A 692 30.47 34.50 43.39
C ILE A 692 31.26 35.73 43.86
N LEU A 693 30.73 36.50 44.81
CA LEU A 693 31.40 37.68 45.38
C LEU A 693 32.73 37.36 46.09
N SER A 694 32.97 36.09 46.43
CA SER A 694 34.22 35.63 47.05
C SER A 694 35.34 35.32 46.05
N THR A 695 35.03 35.32 44.75
CA THR A 695 35.98 35.02 43.68
C THR A 695 36.52 36.32 43.07
N SER A 696 37.80 36.36 42.67
CA SER A 696 38.47 37.55 42.09
C SER A 696 38.00 37.91 40.67
N ARG A 697 36.70 37.75 40.39
CA ARG A 697 36.07 37.95 39.08
C ARG A 697 35.63 39.40 38.92
N ILE A 698 35.84 39.96 37.74
CA ILE A 698 35.48 41.35 37.41
C ILE A 698 34.11 41.37 36.75
N ALA A 699 33.15 42.11 37.30
CA ALA A 699 31.90 42.44 36.64
C ALA A 699 31.87 43.96 36.39
N ILE A 700 31.53 44.38 35.17
CA ILE A 700 31.57 45.79 34.76
C ILE A 700 30.15 46.33 34.63
N LYS A 701 29.93 47.50 35.23
CA LYS A 701 28.71 48.30 35.04
C LYS A 701 28.92 49.33 33.93
N GLY A 702 28.11 49.23 32.88
CA GLY A 702 27.86 50.31 31.95
C GLY A 702 26.90 51.35 32.53
N SER A 703 26.50 52.32 31.70
CA SER A 703 25.53 53.34 32.09
C SER A 703 24.21 52.70 32.56
N GLY A 704 23.68 53.14 33.71
CA GLY A 704 22.42 52.63 34.26
C GLY A 704 22.41 51.15 34.66
N GLY A 705 23.56 50.45 34.60
CA GLY A 705 23.68 49.05 34.97
C GLY A 705 23.66 48.83 36.49
N ILE A 706 22.97 47.78 36.92
CA ILE A 706 22.79 47.41 38.33
C ILE A 706 23.16 45.94 38.49
N ILE A 707 24.03 45.61 39.45
CA ILE A 707 24.41 44.22 39.73
C ILE A 707 24.19 43.92 41.21
N LYS A 708 23.34 42.95 41.53
CA LYS A 708 22.88 42.68 42.91
C LYS A 708 22.96 41.21 43.25
N THR A 709 22.95 40.91 44.54
CA THR A 709 22.68 39.55 45.04
C THR A 709 21.35 39.53 45.77
N THR A 710 20.84 38.36 46.14
CA THR A 710 19.61 38.23 46.95
C THR A 710 19.71 38.92 48.32
N SER A 711 20.93 39.16 48.81
CA SER A 711 21.22 39.74 50.13
C SER A 711 21.85 41.14 50.11
N ILE A 712 22.43 41.58 48.99
CA ILE A 712 23.18 42.84 48.89
C ILE A 712 22.70 43.64 47.68
N ILE A 713 22.35 44.90 47.94
CA ILE A 713 21.86 45.86 46.96
C ILE A 713 23.06 46.64 46.39
N ASP A 714 23.49 46.22 45.20
CA ASP A 714 24.35 46.95 44.26
C ASP A 714 25.83 47.09 44.66
N PHE A 715 26.72 46.30 44.02
CA PHE A 715 28.17 46.32 44.29
C PHE A 715 28.95 47.04 43.19
N THR A 716 29.88 47.94 43.54
CA THR A 716 30.67 48.76 42.59
C THR A 716 31.69 47.96 41.80
#